data_AF-A0A164SUU2-F1
#
_entry.id   AF-A0A164SUU2-F1
#
_cell.length_a   1.000
_cell.length_b   1.000
_cell.length_c   1.000
_cell.angle_alpha   90.00
_cell.angle_beta   90.00
_cell.angle_gamma   90.00
#
_symmetry.space_group_name_H-M   'P 1'
#
loop_
_entity.id
_entity.type
_entity.pdbx_description
1 polymer ?
#
loop_
_entity_poly.entity_id
_entity_poly.type
_entity_poly.pdbx_seq_one_letter_code
_entity_poly.pdbx_strand_id
1 'polypeptide(L)'
;MLLATISWLILNILLLLSGIEPIYATPPDVSLTKSTCHDACGTIPVRFPFGTGFGCGHPDFGRTIKCSSSGALQFSTSTGVYTISSIDYSANILILQDPFMSTCASMQNSGSFHLDSMTPFKYVEEDTFVLLGCSTTSPLFDANEDLCDTGSGLHICRGLYSCKGVTGIGLEPNAPISTCCVYDPPFAVGTSAVSNGLDLPKLQCSSYASIFGFGGDEGNPMKWQYGISLQYNDSYYSDETCKNCVTSGGTCGFSAIDQSFACICRNGINTTSNCFGRAELTEMMEGEGGGMKAAIGVRAMESLGLGFDLASDFRLKFAKKCPDSADGRLVVLDDSSRRDVVLPGGGGGVIRNVPDSIRCDKGDRIRFKSDVLTFNQMSELLNQKSSVQGKVPSGYFNAMFDLSGSWLNDAAEADHLAFDGYFISLYYLHLIASPLVLHDKVKKSVPSHWNPASLSRFIRTYGTHIIVGLAVGGQDIICIKQRPSSVIPPADLRGYLEDLGDHFFSDGRSPLLERKTRDGKQKVPEVFNRMLQQHTMQFTSITETSSKDGLTIISSKRGGDVFSQSHSNWLQTVASHPEAISFKLVPITSLLSGVPGSGYLSHAINLYLRYKPALEDLHCFLEFQVPRQWAPLFCELPLRHQRKKSSCPSLQFAFFGPKISVSSTQVGSGKKPVVGLRLFLEGKKCNQLAIHVQHLSSLPNMMELASVNSSVACQWRGSDDYESNEQFLEPVRWKKFSNVCSSVVRHDPNWLQGQESGGAFVVTGAQLVSKGQWPKTILHLRLLFTYLPNCTIRKTEWAAAQQSSRKSGFLTNISTTFSFTQRAVTDAPKQLPAALNSGVYPEGPPVPLRSKKLLRYVDVNEVVRGPHDTPGHWLVTAAKLVSDGGKIGMHVKFALLDYTPA
;
A
#
# COMPACT_ATOMS: atom_id res chain seq x y z
N MET A 1 2.12 69.48 -44.93
CA MET A 1 1.02 69.48 -43.94
C MET A 1 0.66 68.09 -43.39
N LEU A 2 0.85 66.99 -44.13
CA LEU A 2 0.57 65.63 -43.61
C LEU A 2 1.59 65.08 -42.59
N LEU A 3 2.86 65.52 -42.65
CA LEU A 3 3.91 65.00 -41.76
C LEU A 3 3.88 65.62 -40.35
N ALA A 4 3.40 66.86 -40.22
CA ALA A 4 3.27 67.54 -38.93
C ALA A 4 2.08 67.00 -38.11
N THR A 5 1.00 66.58 -38.77
CA THR A 5 -0.17 66.00 -38.11
C THR A 5 0.09 64.57 -37.63
N ILE A 6 0.90 63.79 -38.34
CA ILE A 6 1.32 62.45 -37.92
C ILE A 6 2.23 62.50 -36.69
N SER A 7 3.18 63.45 -36.64
CA SER A 7 4.06 63.62 -35.48
C SER A 7 3.28 64.08 -34.23
N TRP A 8 2.21 64.87 -34.41
CA TRP A 8 1.35 65.33 -33.31
C TRP A 8 0.41 64.22 -32.80
N LEU A 9 -0.06 63.33 -33.69
CA LEU A 9 -0.82 62.14 -33.28
C LEU A 9 0.08 61.14 -32.54
N ILE A 10 1.30 60.90 -33.01
CA ILE A 10 2.21 59.94 -32.38
C ILE A 10 2.67 60.42 -30.99
N LEU A 11 2.91 61.73 -30.82
CA LEU A 11 3.27 62.29 -29.52
C LEU A 11 2.11 62.24 -28.51
N ASN A 12 0.87 62.48 -28.95
CA ASN A 12 -0.31 62.34 -28.09
C ASN A 12 -0.62 60.86 -27.76
N ILE A 13 -0.38 59.93 -28.68
CA ILE A 13 -0.52 58.48 -28.42
C ILE A 13 0.55 58.00 -27.45
N LEU A 14 1.80 58.49 -27.54
CA LEU A 14 2.87 58.17 -26.59
C LEU A 14 2.64 58.78 -25.19
N LEU A 15 2.06 59.98 -25.10
CA LEU A 15 1.68 60.61 -23.83
C LEU A 15 0.45 59.94 -23.17
N LEU A 16 -0.48 59.40 -23.97
CA LEU A 16 -1.59 58.57 -23.49
C LEU A 16 -1.12 57.18 -23.00
N LEU A 17 -0.03 56.65 -23.56
CA LEU A 17 0.56 55.37 -23.14
C LEU A 17 1.47 55.49 -21.90
N SER A 18 1.95 56.69 -21.55
CA SER A 18 2.73 56.93 -20.31
C SER A 18 1.89 57.14 -19.04
N GLY A 19 0.55 57.18 -19.17
CA GLY A 19 -0.39 57.37 -18.05
C GLY A 19 -1.22 56.14 -17.68
N ILE A 20 -1.00 55.01 -18.35
CA ILE A 20 -1.62 53.73 -17.98
C ILE A 20 -0.58 52.99 -17.14
N GLU A 21 -0.63 53.19 -15.82
CA GLU A 21 -0.01 52.22 -14.94
C GLU A 21 -0.58 50.85 -15.29
N PRO A 22 0.25 49.81 -15.50
CA PRO A 22 -0.29 48.48 -15.48
C PRO A 22 -0.91 48.31 -14.10
N ILE A 23 -2.24 48.20 -14.06
CA ILE A 23 -2.90 47.48 -12.98
C ILE A 23 -2.42 46.03 -13.17
N TYR A 24 -1.19 45.76 -12.74
CA TYR A 24 -0.94 44.53 -12.05
C TYR A 24 -1.96 44.58 -10.93
N ALA A 25 -3.05 43.82 -11.11
CA ALA A 25 -3.66 43.23 -9.94
C ALA A 25 -2.48 42.66 -9.19
N THR A 26 -2.13 43.30 -8.07
CA THR A 26 -1.38 42.63 -7.02
C THR A 26 -2.04 41.26 -6.97
N PRO A 27 -1.31 40.14 -7.19
CA PRO A 27 -1.86 38.86 -6.77
C PRO A 27 -2.43 39.15 -5.38
N PRO A 28 -3.68 38.73 -5.09
CA PRO A 28 -4.29 39.01 -3.81
C PRO A 28 -3.19 38.78 -2.79
N ASP A 29 -2.96 39.74 -1.90
CA ASP A 29 -1.95 39.64 -0.87
C ASP A 29 -2.29 38.35 -0.13
N VAL A 30 -1.74 37.24 -0.61
CA VAL A 30 -1.75 35.95 0.04
C VAL A 30 -0.67 36.22 1.05
N SER A 31 -1.10 36.92 2.10
CA SER A 31 -0.69 36.60 3.44
C SER A 31 -0.34 35.13 3.39
N LEU A 32 0.95 34.82 3.47
CA LEU A 32 1.44 33.51 3.87
C LEU A 32 0.87 33.27 5.26
N THR A 33 -0.43 33.05 5.33
CA THR A 33 -1.06 32.31 6.38
C THR A 33 -0.34 30.99 6.31
N LYS A 34 0.42 30.67 7.35
CA LYS A 34 0.84 29.31 7.64
C LYS A 34 -0.38 28.43 7.36
N SER A 35 -0.41 27.73 6.21
CA SER A 35 -1.54 26.91 5.81
C SER A 35 -1.51 25.67 6.69
N THR A 36 -2.04 25.82 7.89
CA THR A 36 -2.20 24.73 8.84
C THR A 36 -3.37 23.91 8.31
N CYS A 37 -3.09 22.78 7.68
CA CYS A 37 -4.15 21.86 7.28
C CYS A 37 -4.92 21.43 8.54
N HIS A 38 -6.24 21.50 8.47
CA HIS A 38 -7.10 21.11 9.58
C HIS A 38 -7.64 19.71 9.33
N ASP A 39 -7.80 18.93 10.40
CA ASP A 39 -8.32 17.56 10.32
C ASP A 39 -9.87 17.53 10.21
N ALA A 40 -10.53 18.69 10.25
CA ALA A 40 -11.96 18.87 10.12
C ALA A 40 -12.33 20.23 9.49
N CYS A 41 -13.47 20.26 8.80
CA CYS A 41 -14.13 21.49 8.34
C CYS A 41 -15.49 21.57 9.04
N GLY A 42 -15.62 22.45 10.03
CA GLY A 42 -16.79 22.48 10.91
C GLY A 42 -16.90 21.19 11.74
N THR A 43 -18.00 20.47 11.59
CA THR A 43 -18.24 19.17 12.25
C THR A 43 -17.80 17.97 11.41
N ILE A 44 -17.43 18.18 10.14
CA ILE A 44 -17.12 17.09 9.22
C ILE A 44 -15.61 16.80 9.26
N PRO A 45 -15.19 15.56 9.62
CA PRO A 45 -13.79 15.18 9.57
C PRO A 45 -13.31 15.08 8.12
N VAL A 46 -12.23 15.81 7.80
CA VAL A 46 -11.65 15.86 6.45
C VAL A 46 -10.34 15.09 6.45
N ARG A 47 -10.27 14.06 5.60
CA ARG A 47 -9.08 13.21 5.43
C ARG A 47 -8.69 13.19 3.96
N PHE A 48 -7.44 12.84 3.70
CA PHE A 48 -6.95 12.58 2.36
C PHE A 48 -7.87 11.56 1.63
N PRO A 49 -8.23 11.78 0.35
CA PRO A 49 -7.64 12.71 -0.62
C PRO A 49 -8.15 14.16 -0.53
N PHE A 50 -9.11 14.46 0.33
CA PHE A 50 -9.64 15.82 0.51
C PHE A 50 -8.74 16.66 1.41
N GLY A 51 -8.84 17.98 1.26
CA GLY A 51 -8.10 18.95 2.06
C GLY A 51 -8.99 20.12 2.48
N THR A 52 -8.68 20.72 3.63
CA THR A 52 -9.43 21.87 4.16
C THR A 52 -8.97 23.21 3.59
N GLY A 53 -7.92 23.22 2.77
CA GLY A 53 -7.34 24.45 2.24
C GLY A 53 -6.38 24.19 1.09
N PHE A 54 -5.89 25.27 0.48
CA PHE A 54 -4.93 25.19 -0.62
C PHE A 54 -3.62 24.55 -0.16
N GLY A 55 -3.11 23.58 -0.92
CA GLY A 55 -1.96 22.77 -0.56
C GLY A 55 -2.27 21.57 0.36
N CYS A 56 -3.50 21.42 0.87
CA CYS A 56 -3.90 20.24 1.66
C CYS A 56 -4.65 19.22 0.79
N GLY A 57 -4.49 17.93 1.05
CA GLY A 57 -5.12 16.86 0.27
C GLY A 57 -4.40 16.61 -1.06
N HIS A 58 -5.11 16.03 -2.03
CA HIS A 58 -4.59 15.77 -3.38
C HIS A 58 -5.00 16.90 -4.34
N PRO A 59 -4.12 17.35 -5.27
CA PRO A 59 -4.37 18.53 -6.11
C PRO A 59 -5.62 18.41 -6.99
N ASP A 60 -5.94 17.20 -7.47
CA ASP A 60 -7.14 16.93 -8.28
C ASP A 60 -8.45 17.21 -7.52
N PHE A 61 -8.42 17.10 -6.19
CA PHE A 61 -9.59 17.29 -5.34
C PHE A 61 -9.69 18.71 -4.78
N GLY A 62 -8.55 19.36 -4.55
CA GLY A 62 -8.49 20.73 -3.99
C GLY A 62 -9.08 21.82 -4.90
N ARG A 63 -9.34 21.52 -6.18
CA ARG A 63 -10.05 22.42 -7.10
C ARG A 63 -11.56 22.39 -6.89
N THR A 64 -12.10 21.21 -6.59
CA THR A 64 -13.54 20.94 -6.50
C THR A 64 -14.06 21.09 -5.08
N ILE A 65 -13.27 20.68 -4.07
CA ILE A 65 -13.68 20.71 -2.66
C ILE A 65 -12.92 21.80 -1.90
N LYS A 66 -13.66 22.65 -1.18
CA LYS A 66 -13.09 23.73 -0.37
C LYS A 66 -13.82 23.85 0.96
N CYS A 67 -13.09 24.15 2.03
CA CYS A 67 -13.69 24.53 3.30
C CYS A 67 -13.94 26.05 3.30
N SER A 68 -15.19 26.46 3.50
CA SER A 68 -15.54 27.88 3.67
C SER A 68 -15.04 28.41 5.02
N SER A 69 -14.80 29.72 5.11
CA SER A 69 -14.49 30.41 6.37
C SER A 69 -15.62 30.29 7.41
N SER A 70 -16.84 29.98 6.97
CA SER A 70 -17.98 29.67 7.83
C SER A 70 -17.99 28.23 8.39
N GLY A 71 -16.97 27.42 8.08
CA GLY A 71 -16.85 26.03 8.54
C GLY A 71 -17.70 25.01 7.76
N ALA A 72 -18.25 25.40 6.61
CA ALA A 72 -19.01 24.49 5.73
C ALA A 72 -18.11 23.93 4.62
N LEU A 73 -18.14 22.61 4.40
CA LEU A 73 -17.41 21.96 3.33
C LEU A 73 -18.22 22.05 2.03
N GLN A 74 -17.63 22.64 0.99
CA GLN A 74 -18.30 22.99 -0.26
C GLN A 74 -17.72 22.21 -1.43
N PHE A 75 -18.60 21.78 -2.33
CA PHE A 75 -18.30 21.12 -3.59
C PHE A 75 -18.66 22.06 -4.75
N SER A 76 -17.70 22.41 -5.58
CA SER A 76 -17.85 23.36 -6.69
C SER A 76 -17.82 22.65 -8.03
N THR A 77 -18.79 22.96 -8.88
CA THR A 77 -18.90 22.47 -10.27
C THR A 77 -19.18 23.65 -11.20
N SER A 78 -19.23 23.42 -12.51
CA SER A 78 -19.75 24.41 -13.47
C SER A 78 -21.20 24.85 -13.21
N THR A 79 -22.02 24.06 -12.53
CA THR A 79 -23.43 24.39 -12.27
C THR A 79 -23.68 25.12 -10.95
N GLY A 80 -22.73 25.08 -10.02
CA GLY A 80 -22.88 25.75 -8.74
C GLY A 80 -21.99 25.21 -7.64
N VAL A 81 -22.22 25.73 -6.44
CA VAL A 81 -21.53 25.34 -5.20
C VAL A 81 -22.53 24.67 -4.27
N TYR A 82 -22.26 23.43 -3.90
CA TYR A 82 -23.12 22.57 -3.09
C TYR A 82 -22.47 22.28 -1.74
N THR A 83 -23.29 22.07 -0.70
CA THR A 83 -22.75 21.75 0.63
C THR A 83 -22.57 20.24 0.75
N ILE A 84 -21.42 19.79 1.25
CA ILE A 84 -21.19 18.38 1.57
C ILE A 84 -21.77 18.12 2.95
N SER A 85 -22.70 17.17 3.06
CA SER A 85 -23.36 16.83 4.32
C SER A 85 -22.59 15.77 5.10
N SER A 86 -22.03 14.77 4.41
CA SER A 86 -21.25 13.70 5.00
C SER A 86 -20.29 13.06 4.00
N ILE A 87 -19.25 12.42 4.51
CA ILE A 87 -18.25 11.69 3.73
C ILE A 87 -18.07 10.31 4.35
N ASP A 88 -18.29 9.27 3.55
CA ASP A 88 -17.98 7.88 3.88
C ASP A 88 -16.68 7.46 3.19
N TYR A 89 -15.59 7.41 3.97
CA TYR A 89 -14.27 6.97 3.51
C TYR A 89 -14.14 5.46 3.34
N SER A 90 -15.08 4.66 3.84
CA SER A 90 -15.06 3.21 3.70
C SER A 90 -15.70 2.75 2.39
N ALA A 91 -16.72 3.47 1.94
CA ALA A 91 -17.41 3.24 0.67
C ALA A 91 -16.90 4.13 -0.48
N ASN A 92 -16.02 5.10 -0.18
CA ASN A 92 -15.57 6.15 -1.10
C ASN A 92 -16.72 6.99 -1.66
N ILE A 93 -17.69 7.34 -0.81
CA ILE A 93 -18.89 8.10 -1.18
C ILE A 93 -18.92 9.43 -0.41
N LEU A 94 -19.31 10.50 -1.09
CA LEU A 94 -19.65 11.78 -0.46
C LEU A 94 -21.09 12.14 -0.81
N ILE A 95 -21.81 12.77 0.12
CA ILE A 95 -23.20 13.16 -0.07
C ILE A 95 -23.28 14.68 -0.17
N LEU A 96 -23.79 15.16 -1.30
CA LEU A 96 -24.05 16.57 -1.56
C LEU A 96 -25.49 16.94 -1.21
N GLN A 97 -25.65 18.16 -0.71
CA GLN A 97 -26.93 18.78 -0.48
C GLN A 97 -27.08 20.00 -1.38
N ASP A 98 -28.01 19.91 -2.32
CA ASP A 98 -28.45 21.03 -3.14
C ASP A 98 -29.64 21.73 -2.46
N PRO A 99 -29.50 23.00 -2.05
CA PRO A 99 -30.59 23.74 -1.41
C PRO A 99 -31.79 23.99 -2.35
N PHE A 100 -31.59 23.88 -3.67
CA PHE A 100 -32.63 24.06 -4.66
C PHE A 100 -33.26 22.76 -5.14
N MET A 101 -32.76 21.60 -4.69
CA MET A 101 -33.36 20.30 -5.00
C MET A 101 -34.65 20.09 -4.21
N SER A 102 -35.66 19.49 -4.85
CA SER A 102 -36.94 19.22 -4.22
C SER A 102 -36.88 18.06 -3.23
N THR A 103 -37.58 18.21 -2.11
CA THR A 103 -37.80 17.19 -1.09
C THR A 103 -39.30 17.09 -0.77
N CYS A 104 -39.74 16.07 -0.04
CA CYS A 104 -41.15 15.98 0.35
C CYS A 104 -41.62 17.19 1.19
N ALA A 105 -40.73 17.78 2.00
CA ALA A 105 -41.07 18.93 2.85
C ALA A 105 -41.18 20.25 2.05
N SER A 106 -40.35 20.42 1.03
CA SER A 106 -40.28 21.64 0.22
C SER A 106 -39.85 21.30 -1.20
N MET A 107 -40.67 21.67 -2.17
CA MET A 107 -40.35 21.57 -3.60
C MET A 107 -40.30 22.97 -4.20
N GLN A 108 -39.29 23.24 -5.02
CA GLN A 108 -39.11 24.52 -5.71
C GLN A 108 -38.39 24.29 -7.03
N ASN A 109 -38.43 25.28 -7.92
CA ASN A 109 -37.72 25.17 -9.19
C ASN A 109 -36.21 25.03 -8.96
N SER A 110 -35.61 24.01 -9.56
CA SER A 110 -34.20 23.65 -9.38
C SER A 110 -33.37 24.06 -10.59
N GLY A 111 -32.08 24.34 -10.37
CA GLY A 111 -31.11 24.46 -11.46
C GLY A 111 -30.60 23.09 -11.92
N SER A 112 -29.97 23.05 -13.10
CA SER A 112 -29.30 21.84 -13.60
C SER A 112 -28.13 21.43 -12.70
N PHE A 113 -27.81 20.14 -12.66
CA PHE A 113 -26.67 19.61 -11.90
C PHE A 113 -25.75 18.81 -12.82
N HIS A 114 -24.50 19.24 -12.97
CA HIS A 114 -23.53 18.58 -13.85
C HIS A 114 -22.18 18.38 -13.16
N LEU A 115 -21.57 17.23 -13.39
CA LEU A 115 -20.17 16.99 -13.04
C LEU A 115 -19.28 17.38 -14.21
N ASP A 116 -18.20 18.10 -13.94
CA ASP A 116 -17.26 18.52 -14.98
C ASP A 116 -16.46 17.31 -15.51
N SER A 117 -16.23 17.26 -16.82
CA SER A 117 -15.72 16.10 -17.57
C SER A 117 -14.28 15.65 -17.20
N MET A 118 -13.64 16.28 -16.22
CA MET A 118 -12.27 16.00 -15.75
C MET A 118 -12.19 15.85 -14.23
N THR A 119 -13.33 15.64 -13.54
CA THR A 119 -13.35 15.48 -12.09
C THR A 119 -13.14 14.02 -11.67
N PRO A 120 -12.52 13.76 -10.51
CA PRO A 120 -12.32 12.40 -9.99
C PRO A 120 -13.59 11.77 -9.38
N PHE A 121 -14.78 12.32 -9.70
CA PHE A 121 -16.08 11.93 -9.14
C PHE A 121 -16.98 11.29 -10.19
N LYS A 122 -17.83 10.37 -9.75
CA LYS A 122 -18.87 9.72 -10.54
C LYS A 122 -20.15 9.63 -9.71
N TYR A 123 -21.30 9.57 -10.36
CA TYR A 123 -22.56 9.26 -9.69
C TYR A 123 -22.54 7.82 -9.16
N VAL A 124 -23.16 7.61 -8.01
CA VAL A 124 -23.43 6.27 -7.44
C VAL A 124 -24.61 5.66 -8.20
N GLU A 125 -24.49 4.40 -8.64
CA GLU A 125 -25.52 3.75 -9.48
C GLU A 125 -26.82 3.45 -8.70
N GLU A 126 -26.74 3.38 -7.36
CA GLU A 126 -27.87 3.12 -6.48
C GLU A 126 -28.74 4.36 -6.17
N ASP A 127 -28.28 5.57 -6.52
CA ASP A 127 -29.04 6.81 -6.31
C ASP A 127 -30.19 6.92 -7.31
N THR A 128 -31.38 7.21 -6.80
CA THR A 128 -32.57 7.43 -7.65
C THR A 128 -32.78 8.91 -7.92
N PHE A 129 -32.67 9.32 -9.18
CA PHE A 129 -32.99 10.68 -9.62
C PHE A 129 -34.42 10.75 -10.16
N VAL A 130 -35.19 11.71 -9.66
CA VAL A 130 -36.59 11.91 -10.05
C VAL A 130 -36.74 13.33 -10.59
N LEU A 131 -37.22 13.45 -11.83
CA LEU A 131 -37.54 14.70 -12.48
C LEU A 131 -39.02 15.02 -12.26
N LEU A 132 -39.31 16.26 -11.84
CA LEU A 132 -40.63 16.70 -11.38
C LEU A 132 -41.14 17.85 -12.24
N GLY A 133 -42.45 17.85 -12.51
CA GLY A 133 -43.10 18.91 -13.28
C GLY A 133 -42.54 19.04 -14.70
N CYS A 134 -42.34 17.90 -15.37
CA CYS A 134 -41.90 17.82 -16.76
C CYS A 134 -43.05 18.03 -17.74
N SER A 135 -42.76 18.71 -18.85
CA SER A 135 -43.69 18.82 -19.98
C SER A 135 -43.98 17.43 -20.57
N THR A 136 -45.22 17.20 -20.99
CA THR A 136 -45.61 15.96 -21.70
C THR A 136 -44.97 15.85 -23.09
N THR A 137 -44.39 16.94 -23.60
CA THR A 137 -43.62 16.98 -24.85
C THR A 137 -42.11 16.82 -24.61
N SER A 138 -41.69 16.50 -23.39
CA SER A 138 -40.28 16.32 -23.05
C SER A 138 -39.69 15.11 -23.81
N PRO A 139 -38.41 15.18 -24.21
CA PRO A 139 -37.70 14.02 -24.75
C PRO A 139 -37.67 12.81 -23.80
N LEU A 140 -37.87 13.03 -22.49
CA LEU A 140 -37.98 11.95 -21.50
C LEU A 140 -39.10 10.96 -21.77
N PHE A 141 -40.17 11.41 -22.43
CA PHE A 141 -41.34 10.59 -22.73
C PHE A 141 -41.38 10.13 -24.20
N ASP A 142 -40.27 10.28 -24.94
CA ASP A 142 -40.14 9.70 -26.28
C ASP A 142 -40.01 8.17 -26.18
N ALA A 143 -40.87 7.45 -26.89
CA ALA A 143 -40.89 5.98 -26.90
C ALA A 143 -39.63 5.35 -27.51
N ASN A 144 -38.74 6.13 -28.13
CA ASN A 144 -37.50 5.64 -28.74
C ASN A 144 -36.25 5.77 -27.86
N GLU A 145 -36.26 6.59 -26.80
CA GLU A 145 -35.05 6.88 -26.00
C GLU A 145 -34.99 6.16 -24.64
N ASP A 146 -36.09 5.55 -24.17
CA ASP A 146 -36.19 4.77 -22.91
C ASP A 146 -35.46 5.44 -21.71
N LEU A 147 -35.64 6.76 -21.51
CA LEU A 147 -34.97 7.54 -20.45
C LEU A 147 -35.71 7.57 -19.10
N CYS A 148 -36.92 7.00 -19.07
CA CYS A 148 -37.84 7.11 -17.97
C CYS A 148 -38.35 5.73 -17.53
N ASP A 149 -38.16 5.36 -16.26
CA ASP A 149 -38.69 4.10 -15.76
C ASP A 149 -40.23 4.13 -15.72
N THR A 150 -40.84 3.36 -16.61
CA THR A 150 -42.30 3.18 -16.74
C THR A 150 -42.81 1.97 -15.97
N GLY A 151 -41.94 1.29 -15.21
CA GLY A 151 -42.22 0.08 -14.44
C GLY A 151 -42.28 0.32 -12.94
N SER A 152 -41.31 -0.25 -12.21
CA SER A 152 -41.35 -0.30 -10.75
C SER A 152 -41.20 1.06 -10.08
N GLY A 153 -40.47 2.04 -10.65
CA GLY A 153 -40.19 3.35 -10.03
C GLY A 153 -41.38 4.32 -9.95
N LEU A 154 -42.52 4.03 -10.57
CA LEU A 154 -43.70 4.90 -10.57
C LEU A 154 -44.29 5.16 -9.16
N HIS A 155 -44.06 4.27 -8.19
CA HIS A 155 -44.47 4.52 -6.79
C HIS A 155 -43.69 5.67 -6.15
N ILE A 156 -42.46 5.92 -6.58
CA ILE A 156 -41.62 7.03 -6.08
C ILE A 156 -42.23 8.37 -6.51
N CYS A 157 -42.62 8.49 -7.78
CA CYS A 157 -43.35 9.64 -8.31
C CYS A 157 -44.68 9.86 -7.57
N ARG A 158 -45.45 8.80 -7.32
CA ARG A 158 -46.69 8.88 -6.52
C ARG A 158 -46.42 9.35 -5.10
N GLY A 159 -45.35 8.85 -4.49
CA GLY A 159 -44.89 9.28 -3.17
C GLY A 159 -44.60 10.78 -3.15
N LEU A 160 -43.72 11.27 -4.04
CA LEU A 160 -43.38 12.70 -4.09
C LEU A 160 -44.60 13.58 -4.36
N TYR A 161 -45.48 13.20 -5.28
CA TYR A 161 -46.68 13.99 -5.59
C TYR A 161 -47.75 13.95 -4.48
N SER A 162 -47.66 13.02 -3.53
CA SER A 162 -48.51 13.01 -2.34
C SER A 162 -48.07 14.04 -1.27
N CYS A 163 -46.85 14.58 -1.40
CA CYS A 163 -46.29 15.53 -0.46
C CYS A 163 -46.93 16.92 -0.58
N LYS A 164 -47.07 17.63 0.55
CA LYS A 164 -47.60 19.02 0.55
C LYS A 164 -46.68 20.00 -0.20
N GLY A 165 -45.38 19.69 -0.29
CA GLY A 165 -44.38 20.53 -0.95
C GLY A 165 -44.60 20.73 -2.45
N VAL A 166 -45.39 19.86 -3.10
CA VAL A 166 -45.65 19.85 -4.56
C VAL A 166 -46.28 21.15 -5.08
N THR A 167 -46.99 21.86 -4.21
CA THR A 167 -47.54 23.19 -4.53
C THR A 167 -46.47 24.23 -4.85
N GLY A 168 -45.24 24.07 -4.33
CA GLY A 168 -44.12 24.97 -4.58
C GLY A 168 -43.52 24.88 -6.00
N ILE A 169 -43.83 23.84 -6.76
CA ILE A 169 -43.52 23.72 -8.20
C ILE A 169 -44.77 23.91 -9.09
N GLY A 170 -45.86 24.43 -8.53
CA GLY A 170 -47.08 24.76 -9.28
C GLY A 170 -47.99 23.56 -9.61
N LEU A 171 -47.82 22.44 -8.92
CA LEU A 171 -48.64 21.24 -9.08
C LEU A 171 -49.59 21.05 -7.89
N GLU A 172 -50.78 20.51 -8.15
CA GLU A 172 -51.73 20.13 -7.10
C GLU A 172 -51.30 18.82 -6.42
N PRO A 173 -51.56 18.62 -5.11
CA PRO A 173 -51.29 17.35 -4.44
C PRO A 173 -52.01 16.18 -5.14
N ASN A 174 -51.28 15.10 -5.41
CA ASN A 174 -51.71 13.96 -6.24
C ASN A 174 -51.97 14.31 -7.72
N ALA A 175 -51.25 15.29 -8.27
CA ALA A 175 -51.21 15.55 -9.71
C ALA A 175 -50.89 14.27 -10.53
N PRO A 176 -51.25 14.24 -11.83
CA PRO A 176 -50.96 13.09 -12.69
C PRO A 176 -49.46 12.81 -12.75
N ILE A 177 -49.06 11.55 -12.49
CA ILE A 177 -47.66 11.11 -12.57
C ILE A 177 -47.06 11.17 -13.97
N SER A 178 -47.85 11.50 -15.00
CA SER A 178 -47.39 11.71 -16.38
C SER A 178 -46.46 12.90 -16.56
N THR A 179 -46.28 13.74 -15.53
CA THR A 179 -45.31 14.85 -15.51
C THR A 179 -44.12 14.56 -14.58
N CYS A 180 -44.02 13.34 -14.05
CA CYS A 180 -42.93 12.89 -13.21
C CYS A 180 -42.18 11.75 -13.89
N CYS A 181 -40.86 11.73 -13.74
CA CYS A 181 -40.02 10.71 -14.35
C CYS A 181 -38.93 10.25 -13.38
N VAL A 182 -38.84 8.94 -13.13
CA VAL A 182 -37.64 8.35 -12.53
C VAL A 182 -36.62 8.17 -13.65
N TYR A 183 -35.54 8.94 -13.57
CA TYR A 183 -34.56 9.07 -14.65
C TYR A 183 -33.64 7.85 -14.69
N ASP A 184 -33.64 7.11 -15.80
CA ASP A 184 -32.88 5.88 -16.00
C ASP A 184 -32.31 5.81 -17.44
N PRO A 185 -31.09 6.33 -17.71
CA PRO A 185 -30.55 6.37 -19.06
C PRO A 185 -29.93 5.03 -19.52
N PRO A 186 -30.12 4.61 -20.80
CA PRO A 186 -29.66 3.30 -21.29
C PRO A 186 -28.13 3.15 -21.34
N PHE A 187 -27.66 1.97 -20.92
CA PHE A 187 -26.23 1.59 -20.79
C PHE A 187 -25.58 1.33 -22.17
N ALA A 188 -24.86 2.31 -22.74
CA ALA A 188 -24.01 2.09 -23.91
C ALA A 188 -22.57 1.71 -23.50
N VAL A 189 -22.08 0.59 -24.03
CA VAL A 189 -20.72 0.05 -23.82
C VAL A 189 -19.66 1.13 -24.15
N GLY A 190 -18.94 1.58 -23.13
CA GLY A 190 -17.74 2.42 -23.28
C GLY A 190 -17.85 3.88 -22.83
N THR A 191 -19.03 4.35 -22.46
CA THR A 191 -19.24 5.69 -21.88
C THR A 191 -20.29 5.61 -20.78
N SER A 192 -19.94 5.99 -19.55
CA SER A 192 -20.87 6.11 -18.42
C SER A 192 -22.03 7.03 -18.83
N ALA A 193 -23.27 6.56 -18.94
CA ALA A 193 -24.37 7.37 -19.46
C ALA A 193 -24.90 8.44 -18.49
N VAL A 194 -24.36 8.52 -17.27
CA VAL A 194 -24.47 9.73 -16.42
C VAL A 194 -23.22 10.63 -16.60
N SER A 195 -22.55 10.60 -17.75
CA SER A 195 -21.33 11.40 -17.95
C SER A 195 -21.59 12.89 -18.08
N ASN A 196 -22.83 13.32 -18.33
CA ASN A 196 -23.13 14.71 -18.67
C ASN A 196 -24.15 15.40 -17.76
N GLY A 197 -24.56 14.80 -16.63
CA GLY A 197 -25.45 15.40 -15.61
C GLY A 197 -26.89 15.73 -16.08
N LEU A 198 -27.68 16.35 -15.20
CA LEU A 198 -29.10 16.65 -15.36
C LEU A 198 -29.33 18.05 -15.93
N ASP A 199 -29.69 18.16 -17.22
CA ASP A 199 -29.98 19.44 -17.89
C ASP A 199 -31.50 19.71 -17.91
N LEU A 200 -32.02 20.29 -16.83
CA LEU A 200 -33.47 20.52 -16.65
C LEU A 200 -34.12 21.33 -17.79
N PRO A 201 -33.51 22.42 -18.31
CA PRO A 201 -34.04 23.13 -19.47
C PRO A 201 -34.16 22.26 -20.72
N LYS A 202 -33.16 21.43 -21.04
CA LYS A 202 -33.25 20.51 -22.19
C LYS A 202 -34.30 19.43 -21.97
N LEU A 203 -34.41 18.94 -20.75
CA LEU A 203 -35.37 17.91 -20.36
C LEU A 203 -36.78 18.48 -20.11
N GLN A 204 -36.97 19.81 -20.21
CA GLN A 204 -38.26 20.50 -20.01
C GLN A 204 -38.93 20.17 -18.66
N CYS A 205 -38.15 20.11 -17.59
CA CYS A 205 -38.61 19.82 -16.23
C CYS A 205 -38.42 21.01 -15.29
N SER A 206 -39.32 21.13 -14.31
CA SER A 206 -39.33 22.28 -13.37
C SER A 206 -38.33 22.09 -12.22
N SER A 207 -38.14 20.85 -11.77
CA SER A 207 -37.29 20.51 -10.64
C SER A 207 -36.82 19.06 -10.70
N TYR A 208 -35.86 18.71 -9.86
CA TYR A 208 -35.45 17.33 -9.62
C TYR A 208 -35.33 17.04 -8.12
N ALA A 209 -35.39 15.76 -7.78
CA ALA A 209 -35.09 15.20 -6.47
C ALA A 209 -34.09 14.05 -6.64
N SER A 210 -33.17 13.89 -5.69
CA SER A 210 -32.23 12.78 -5.62
C SER A 210 -32.37 12.07 -4.28
N ILE A 211 -32.55 10.75 -4.33
CA ILE A 211 -32.82 9.89 -3.18
C ILE A 211 -31.73 8.82 -3.12
N PHE A 212 -30.93 8.84 -2.05
CA PHE A 212 -29.86 7.86 -1.83
C PHE A 212 -30.26 6.76 -0.83
N GLY A 213 -31.43 6.87 -0.19
CA GLY A 213 -31.94 5.87 0.74
C GLY A 213 -33.38 6.11 1.18
N PHE A 214 -34.10 5.04 1.50
CA PHE A 214 -35.52 5.09 1.89
C PHE A 214 -35.77 5.07 3.41
N GLY A 215 -34.72 5.12 4.24
CA GLY A 215 -34.86 5.23 5.70
C GLY A 215 -35.62 4.07 6.38
N GLY A 216 -35.72 2.92 5.72
CA GLY A 216 -36.43 1.72 6.21
C GLY A 216 -37.94 1.69 5.90
N ASP A 217 -38.47 2.67 5.17
CA ASP A 217 -39.90 2.75 4.80
C ASP A 217 -40.09 3.43 3.43
N GLU A 218 -40.05 2.61 2.38
CA GLU A 218 -40.19 3.04 0.99
C GLU A 218 -41.56 3.69 0.70
N GLY A 219 -42.58 3.41 1.52
CA GLY A 219 -43.92 3.97 1.36
C GLY A 219 -44.11 5.38 1.91
N ASN A 220 -43.14 5.92 2.67
CA ASN A 220 -43.28 7.22 3.33
C ASN A 220 -42.20 8.23 2.88
N PRO A 221 -42.52 9.13 1.94
CA PRO A 221 -41.58 10.12 1.41
C PRO A 221 -40.98 11.08 2.43
N MET A 222 -41.63 11.28 3.59
CA MET A 222 -41.08 12.12 4.66
C MET A 222 -39.91 11.46 5.40
N LYS A 223 -39.72 10.14 5.25
CA LYS A 223 -38.61 9.38 5.84
C LYS A 223 -37.46 9.12 4.87
N TRP A 224 -37.64 9.46 3.59
CA TRP A 224 -36.60 9.28 2.59
C TRP A 224 -35.41 10.20 2.84
N GLN A 225 -34.24 9.74 2.45
CA GLN A 225 -32.98 10.43 2.60
C GLN A 225 -32.64 11.10 1.26
N TYR A 226 -32.67 12.42 1.26
CA TYR A 226 -32.46 13.25 0.08
C TYR A 226 -31.02 13.77 0.03
N GLY A 227 -30.38 13.63 -1.12
CA GLY A 227 -29.00 14.06 -1.35
C GLY A 227 -28.43 13.39 -2.59
N ILE A 228 -27.35 13.96 -3.14
CA ILE A 228 -26.65 13.42 -4.32
C ILE A 228 -25.38 12.72 -3.85
N SER A 229 -25.32 11.40 -3.98
CA SER A 229 -24.16 10.59 -3.65
C SER A 229 -23.18 10.56 -4.82
N LEU A 230 -21.95 10.99 -4.56
CA LEU A 230 -20.86 10.89 -5.53
C LEU A 230 -19.81 9.90 -5.03
N GLN A 231 -19.48 8.93 -5.87
CA GLN A 231 -18.34 8.05 -5.67
C GLN A 231 -17.06 8.72 -6.18
N TYR A 232 -16.01 8.73 -5.37
CA TYR A 232 -14.71 9.25 -5.79
C TYR A 232 -13.70 8.15 -6.05
N ASN A 233 -12.82 8.39 -7.02
CA ASN A 233 -11.75 7.47 -7.37
C ASN A 233 -10.56 7.62 -6.42
N ASP A 234 -10.39 6.63 -5.55
CA ASP A 234 -9.29 6.56 -4.59
C ASP A 234 -8.09 5.73 -5.12
N SER A 235 -8.01 5.42 -6.42
CA SER A 235 -6.85 4.66 -6.96
C SER A 235 -5.50 5.40 -6.85
N TYR A 236 -5.51 6.70 -6.59
CA TYR A 236 -4.32 7.49 -6.22
C TYR A 236 -3.80 7.15 -4.80
N TYR A 237 -4.59 6.46 -3.98
CA TYR A 237 -4.33 6.09 -2.58
C TYR A 237 -3.41 4.87 -2.39
N SER A 238 -2.86 4.35 -3.49
CA SER A 238 -1.75 3.41 -3.43
C SER A 238 -0.40 4.09 -3.19
N ASP A 239 -0.36 5.40 -2.95
CA ASP A 239 0.89 6.07 -2.61
C ASP A 239 1.22 5.86 -1.13
N GLU A 240 2.14 4.94 -0.87
CA GLU A 240 2.71 4.60 0.44
C GLU A 240 3.25 5.86 1.16
N THR A 241 3.58 6.90 0.39
CA THR A 241 4.02 8.24 0.81
C THR A 241 3.02 8.95 1.74
N CYS A 242 1.72 8.98 1.43
CA CYS A 242 0.74 9.65 2.28
C CYS A 242 0.50 8.89 3.58
N LYS A 243 0.50 7.54 3.53
CA LYS A 243 0.42 6.72 4.76
C LYS A 243 1.64 6.94 5.65
N ASN A 244 2.83 7.01 5.07
CA ASN A 244 4.06 7.36 5.79
C ASN A 244 4.01 8.77 6.38
N CYS A 245 3.39 9.73 5.68
CA CYS A 245 3.15 11.07 6.18
C CYS A 245 2.20 11.09 7.39
N VAL A 246 1.04 10.45 7.29
CA VAL A 246 0.04 10.43 8.37
C VAL A 246 0.56 9.68 9.59
N THR A 247 1.21 8.52 9.39
CA THR A 247 1.83 7.75 10.50
C THR A 247 2.95 8.51 11.20
N SER A 248 3.58 9.45 10.50
CA SER A 248 4.59 10.35 11.07
C SER A 248 4.05 11.60 11.75
N GLY A 249 2.72 11.76 11.84
CA GLY A 249 2.06 12.91 12.45
C GLY A 249 1.94 14.14 11.54
N GLY A 250 2.12 13.96 10.23
CA GLY A 250 1.89 14.98 9.21
C GLY A 250 0.54 14.85 8.51
N THR A 251 0.16 15.91 7.81
CA THR A 251 -1.04 15.94 6.96
C THR A 251 -0.62 15.89 5.50
N CYS A 252 -1.23 15.01 4.71
CA CYS A 252 -0.91 14.91 3.29
C CYS A 252 -1.39 16.14 2.53
N GLY A 253 -0.55 16.62 1.63
CA GLY A 253 -0.78 17.83 0.85
C GLY A 253 0.00 17.82 -0.46
N PHE A 254 0.04 19.00 -1.08
CA PHE A 254 0.77 19.24 -2.30
C PHE A 254 1.41 20.63 -2.30
N SER A 255 2.48 20.78 -3.07
CA SER A 255 3.19 22.04 -3.24
C SER A 255 2.42 23.02 -4.13
N ALA A 256 2.37 24.27 -3.70
CA ALA A 256 1.70 25.37 -4.40
C ALA A 256 2.29 25.67 -5.79
N ILE A 257 3.55 25.30 -6.03
CA ILE A 257 4.32 25.72 -7.21
C ILE A 257 4.20 24.70 -8.34
N ASP A 258 4.36 23.42 -8.01
CA ASP A 258 4.50 22.31 -8.97
C ASP A 258 3.45 21.21 -8.79
N GLN A 259 2.52 21.35 -7.83
CA GLN A 259 1.46 20.37 -7.53
C GLN A 259 1.99 18.97 -7.16
N SER A 260 3.28 18.86 -6.81
CA SER A 260 3.89 17.61 -6.33
C SER A 260 3.44 17.29 -4.90
N PHE A 261 3.41 16.01 -4.55
CA PHE A 261 3.05 15.56 -3.22
C PHE A 261 3.97 16.18 -2.15
N ALA A 262 3.37 16.67 -1.08
CA ALA A 262 4.07 17.27 0.06
C ALA A 262 3.41 16.82 1.36
N CYS A 263 4.19 16.21 2.24
CA CYS A 263 3.77 15.90 3.60
C CYS A 263 3.92 17.13 4.50
N ILE A 264 2.79 17.73 4.87
CA ILE A 264 2.69 18.97 5.65
C ILE A 264 2.79 18.63 7.13
N CYS A 265 3.94 18.89 7.73
CA CYS A 265 4.15 18.59 9.14
C CYS A 265 3.57 19.70 10.03
N ARG A 266 3.02 19.33 11.20
CA ARG A 266 2.51 20.27 12.22
C ARG A 266 3.56 21.31 12.69
N ASN A 267 4.83 21.03 12.44
CA ASN A 267 5.97 21.92 12.72
C ASN A 267 6.21 23.00 11.62
N GLY A 268 5.33 23.11 10.62
CA GLY A 268 5.34 24.17 9.60
C GLY A 268 6.29 23.95 8.42
N ILE A 269 6.86 22.75 8.26
CA ILE A 269 7.79 22.41 7.19
C ILE A 269 7.28 21.21 6.43
N ASN A 270 7.12 21.39 5.12
CA ASN A 270 6.67 20.35 4.22
C ASN A 270 7.83 19.38 3.92
N THR A 271 7.55 18.09 3.78
CA THR A 271 8.50 16.99 3.48
C THR A 271 8.02 16.20 2.26
N THR A 272 8.86 15.38 1.62
CA THR A 272 8.46 14.62 0.42
C THR A 272 7.82 13.27 0.72
N SER A 273 7.93 12.74 1.95
CA SER A 273 7.43 11.41 2.29
C SER A 273 6.95 11.23 3.73
N ASN A 274 7.59 11.86 4.73
CA ASN A 274 7.19 11.76 6.12
C ASN A 274 7.80 12.87 7.00
N CYS A 275 7.17 13.10 8.15
CA CYS A 275 7.60 13.99 9.22
C CYS A 275 8.55 13.32 10.24
N PHE A 276 8.94 12.04 10.05
CA PHE A 276 9.88 11.36 10.96
C PHE A 276 11.28 11.97 10.91
N GLY A 277 11.58 12.72 9.84
CA GLY A 277 12.81 13.48 9.64
C GLY A 277 13.03 14.65 10.62
N ARG A 278 12.08 14.97 11.52
CA ARG A 278 12.26 16.06 12.50
C ARG A 278 11.51 15.88 13.83
N ALA A 279 11.52 14.67 14.41
CA ALA A 279 11.37 14.52 15.87
C ALA A 279 12.52 15.20 16.67
N GLU A 280 13.21 16.17 16.08
CA GLU A 280 14.28 16.99 16.67
C GLU A 280 13.81 18.42 17.00
N LEU A 281 12.58 18.82 16.65
CA LEU A 281 12.11 20.21 16.87
C LEU A 281 10.82 20.40 17.66
N THR A 282 10.01 19.38 17.91
CA THR A 282 8.88 19.51 18.87
C THR A 282 9.36 19.63 20.32
N GLU A 283 10.65 19.40 20.57
CA GLU A 283 11.26 19.68 21.87
C GLU A 283 12.02 21.03 21.91
N MET A 284 11.67 22.01 21.06
CA MET A 284 12.17 23.39 21.19
C MET A 284 11.06 24.42 21.44
N MET A 285 9.77 24.06 21.41
CA MET A 285 8.69 25.04 21.64
C MET A 285 7.61 24.62 22.65
N GLU A 286 7.63 23.42 23.21
CA GLU A 286 6.80 23.08 24.38
C GLU A 286 7.68 22.55 25.51
N GLY A 287 7.98 23.43 26.46
CA GLY A 287 8.86 23.12 27.57
C GLY A 287 9.23 24.30 28.45
N GLU A 288 8.26 25.13 28.85
CA GLU A 288 8.35 25.81 30.17
C GLU A 288 8.14 24.79 31.31
N GLY A 289 8.90 23.70 31.25
CA GLY A 289 8.97 22.63 32.21
C GLY A 289 10.41 22.11 32.23
N GLY A 290 11.23 22.68 33.11
CA GLY A 290 12.68 22.53 33.14
C GLY A 290 13.18 21.10 33.32
N GLY A 291 13.48 20.44 32.20
CA GLY A 291 14.33 19.25 32.12
C GLY A 291 15.41 19.46 31.05
N MET A 292 16.64 19.75 31.46
CA MET A 292 17.78 19.90 30.54
C MET A 292 17.99 18.59 29.76
N LYS A 293 17.84 18.60 28.43
CA LYS A 293 18.15 17.42 27.61
C LYS A 293 19.61 17.03 27.78
N ALA A 294 19.85 15.75 28.08
CA ALA A 294 21.21 15.22 28.21
C ALA A 294 21.98 15.36 26.88
N ALA A 295 23.25 15.75 26.98
CA ALA A 295 24.14 15.87 25.82
C ALA A 295 24.23 14.54 25.05
N ILE A 296 24.40 14.60 23.72
CA ILE A 296 24.47 13.42 22.84
C ILE A 296 25.46 12.36 23.34
N GLY A 297 26.62 12.77 23.86
CA GLY A 297 27.61 11.84 24.42
C GLY A 297 27.08 11.01 25.60
N VAL A 298 26.25 11.62 26.46
CA VAL A 298 25.60 10.92 27.58
C VAL A 298 24.56 9.94 27.06
N ARG A 299 23.69 10.38 26.15
CA ARG A 299 22.67 9.48 25.54
C ARG A 299 23.31 8.31 24.81
N ALA A 300 24.41 8.57 24.11
CA ALA A 300 25.17 7.55 23.41
C ALA A 300 25.80 6.54 24.38
N MET A 301 26.47 7.01 25.44
CA MET A 301 26.97 6.14 26.52
C MET A 301 25.85 5.29 27.15
N GLU A 302 24.72 5.89 27.50
CA GLU A 302 23.58 5.19 28.09
C GLU A 302 22.96 4.16 27.15
N SER A 303 23.13 4.33 25.83
CA SER A 303 22.61 3.38 24.84
C SER A 303 23.44 2.10 24.70
N LEU A 304 24.68 2.09 25.18
CA LEU A 304 25.51 0.88 25.17
C LEU A 304 24.94 -0.17 26.11
N GLY A 305 24.76 -1.39 25.58
CA GLY A 305 24.14 -2.51 26.29
C GLY A 305 22.61 -2.54 26.20
N LEU A 306 21.97 -1.58 25.52
CA LEU A 306 20.54 -1.60 25.23
C LEU A 306 20.21 -2.56 24.08
N GLY A 307 18.94 -2.96 24.03
CA GLY A 307 18.37 -3.68 22.90
C GLY A 307 18.25 -2.79 21.67
N PHE A 308 18.25 -3.41 20.50
CA PHE A 308 18.10 -2.72 19.22
C PHE A 308 17.37 -3.59 18.21
N ASP A 309 16.56 -2.96 17.38
CA ASP A 309 15.89 -3.64 16.29
C ASP A 309 16.63 -3.40 14.98
N LEU A 310 17.29 -4.44 14.46
CA LEU A 310 18.04 -4.36 13.21
C LEU A 310 17.18 -3.92 12.01
N ALA A 311 15.86 -4.14 12.05
CA ALA A 311 14.95 -3.69 10.99
C ALA A 311 14.69 -2.17 11.01
N SER A 312 15.00 -1.48 12.12
CA SER A 312 14.85 -0.03 12.27
C SER A 312 16.07 0.74 11.72
N ASP A 313 15.87 2.02 11.36
CA ASP A 313 16.99 2.91 11.03
C ASP A 313 17.93 3.04 12.24
N PHE A 314 19.22 3.14 11.99
CA PHE A 314 20.24 3.15 13.03
C PHE A 314 20.34 4.55 13.66
N ARG A 315 19.44 4.81 14.61
CA ARG A 315 19.38 6.02 15.43
C ARG A 315 19.12 5.69 16.88
N LEU A 316 19.64 6.52 17.80
CA LEU A 316 19.52 6.30 19.24
C LEU A 316 18.08 6.20 19.74
N LYS A 317 17.13 6.88 19.06
CA LYS A 317 15.70 6.83 19.43
C LYS A 317 15.07 5.43 19.33
N PHE A 318 15.68 4.52 18.56
CA PHE A 318 15.21 3.14 18.40
C PHE A 318 15.89 2.17 19.38
N ALA A 319 16.76 2.66 20.27
CA ALA A 319 17.34 1.84 21.33
C ALA A 319 16.27 1.46 22.35
N LYS A 320 16.22 0.18 22.69
CA LYS A 320 15.20 -0.42 23.56
C LYS A 320 15.77 -0.63 24.96
N LYS A 321 15.20 0.10 25.92
CA LYS A 321 15.51 -0.07 27.35
C LYS A 321 14.80 -1.29 27.91
N CYS A 322 15.50 -2.03 28.76
CA CYS A 322 14.94 -3.06 29.62
C CYS A 322 14.04 -2.41 30.67
N PRO A 323 12.72 -2.69 30.71
CA PRO A 323 11.81 -2.09 31.68
C PRO A 323 12.20 -2.38 33.14
N ASP A 324 12.83 -3.54 33.35
CA ASP A 324 13.10 -4.11 34.67
C ASP A 324 14.55 -3.90 35.16
N SER A 325 15.37 -3.14 34.42
CA SER A 325 16.73 -2.79 34.83
C SER A 325 16.81 -1.33 35.25
N ALA A 326 17.53 -1.05 36.34
CA ALA A 326 17.72 0.30 36.86
C ALA A 326 18.46 1.21 35.88
N ASP A 327 19.41 0.67 35.10
CA ASP A 327 20.14 1.38 34.06
C ASP A 327 19.53 1.20 32.65
N GLY A 328 18.44 0.43 32.55
CA GLY A 328 17.78 0.10 31.29
C GLY A 328 18.55 -0.88 30.39
N ARG A 329 19.72 -1.39 30.77
CA ARG A 329 20.52 -2.28 29.91
C ARG A 329 20.01 -3.71 29.90
N LEU A 330 20.30 -4.43 28.81
CA LEU A 330 20.05 -5.87 28.70
C LEU A 330 21.22 -6.71 29.22
N VAL A 331 22.42 -6.15 29.17
CA VAL A 331 23.65 -6.80 29.62
C VAL A 331 24.08 -6.28 30.98
N VAL A 332 24.62 -7.18 31.80
CA VAL A 332 25.23 -6.84 33.08
C VAL A 332 26.57 -6.16 32.83
N LEU A 333 26.72 -4.93 33.31
CA LEU A 333 27.98 -4.21 33.31
C LEU A 333 28.45 -4.01 34.76
N ASP A 334 29.76 -4.03 34.95
CA ASP A 334 30.36 -3.69 36.25
C ASP A 334 30.40 -2.17 36.40
N ASP A 335 29.49 -1.66 37.23
CA ASP A 335 29.33 -0.25 37.55
C ASP A 335 30.06 0.15 38.85
N SER A 336 30.91 -0.73 39.40
CA SER A 336 31.61 -0.49 40.68
C SER A 336 32.58 0.70 40.65
N SER A 337 33.15 0.99 39.49
CA SER A 337 34.07 2.09 39.27
C SER A 337 33.63 2.92 38.05
N ARG A 338 33.59 4.24 38.26
CA ARG A 338 33.16 5.23 37.27
C ARG A 338 34.21 6.32 37.18
N ARG A 339 34.45 6.80 35.95
CA ARG A 339 35.44 7.83 35.66
C ARG A 339 34.89 8.88 34.71
N ASP A 340 35.43 10.08 34.78
CA ASP A 340 35.14 11.11 33.80
C ASP A 340 36.01 10.89 32.55
N VAL A 341 35.37 10.92 31.38
CA VAL A 341 36.04 10.70 30.08
C VAL A 341 36.00 11.97 29.27
N VAL A 342 37.18 12.50 28.96
CA VAL A 342 37.34 13.64 28.07
C VAL A 342 37.15 13.17 26.63
N LEU A 343 36.24 13.81 25.90
CA LEU A 343 35.95 13.46 24.50
C LEU A 343 37.13 13.86 23.60
N PRO A 344 37.64 12.95 22.78
CA PRO A 344 38.68 13.27 21.82
C PRO A 344 38.11 14.14 20.69
N GLY A 345 38.78 15.26 20.39
CA GLY A 345 38.44 16.15 19.28
C GLY A 345 37.94 17.55 19.70
N GLY A 346 38.87 18.47 19.96
CA GLY A 346 38.74 19.93 19.84
C GLY A 346 37.76 20.71 20.73
N GLY A 347 36.67 20.11 21.23
CA GLY A 347 35.57 20.82 21.89
C GLY A 347 35.56 20.77 23.42
N GLY A 348 36.52 20.11 24.07
CA GLY A 348 36.63 20.08 25.53
C GLY A 348 35.48 19.42 26.30
N GLY A 349 34.57 18.71 25.62
CA GLY A 349 33.44 18.03 26.25
C GLY A 349 33.87 16.86 27.13
N VAL A 350 33.28 16.74 28.32
CA VAL A 350 33.55 15.64 29.26
C VAL A 350 32.25 14.87 29.50
N ILE A 351 32.29 13.56 29.28
CA ILE A 351 31.23 12.66 29.74
C ILE A 351 31.57 12.26 31.17
N ARG A 352 30.70 12.64 32.12
CA ARG A 352 30.90 12.31 33.53
C ARG A 352 30.38 10.92 33.88
N ASN A 353 30.97 10.31 34.92
CA ASN A 353 30.48 9.06 35.51
C ASN A 353 30.38 7.88 34.52
N VAL A 354 31.35 7.75 33.61
CA VAL A 354 31.41 6.64 32.64
C VAL A 354 31.86 5.36 33.34
N PRO A 355 31.08 4.26 33.26
CA PRO A 355 31.50 2.95 33.75
C PRO A 355 32.81 2.47 33.12
N ASP A 356 33.63 1.76 33.89
CA ASP A 356 34.93 1.29 33.39
C ASP A 356 34.83 0.32 32.21
N SER A 357 33.69 -0.37 32.08
CA SER A 357 33.37 -1.26 30.96
C SER A 357 33.14 -0.54 29.62
N ILE A 358 33.06 0.79 29.60
CA ILE A 358 32.89 1.60 28.39
C ILE A 358 34.21 2.32 28.08
N ARG A 359 34.66 2.19 26.82
CA ARG A 359 35.83 2.92 26.30
C ARG A 359 35.40 3.98 25.32
N CYS A 360 36.11 5.11 25.36
CA CYS A 360 36.04 6.14 24.35
C CYS A 360 37.35 6.18 23.56
N ASP A 361 37.27 5.92 22.26
CA ASP A 361 38.41 6.01 21.36
C ASP A 361 38.28 7.24 20.46
N LYS A 362 39.42 7.70 19.94
CA LYS A 362 39.49 8.79 18.98
C LYS A 362 38.75 8.40 17.69
N GLY A 363 37.94 9.31 17.18
CA GLY A 363 37.26 9.13 15.90
C GLY A 363 38.17 9.36 14.70
N ASP A 364 37.59 9.18 13.52
CA ASP A 364 38.22 9.31 12.22
C ASP A 364 37.38 10.18 11.26
N ARG A 365 38.00 10.59 10.17
CA ARG A 365 37.35 11.38 9.12
C ARG A 365 37.63 10.68 7.80
N ILE A 366 36.65 9.93 7.30
CA ILE A 366 36.84 9.07 6.13
C ILE A 366 35.82 9.45 5.06
N ARG A 367 36.31 9.76 3.86
CA ARG A 367 35.49 9.68 2.65
C ARG A 367 35.53 8.25 2.14
N PHE A 368 34.38 7.65 1.95
CA PHE A 368 34.27 6.27 1.48
C PHE A 368 33.44 6.23 0.21
N LYS A 369 34.05 5.68 -0.86
CA LYS A 369 33.41 5.43 -2.15
C LYS A 369 33.19 3.93 -2.27
N SER A 370 31.96 3.50 -2.49
CA SER A 370 31.65 2.09 -2.74
C SER A 370 31.78 1.75 -4.22
N ASP A 371 32.00 0.46 -4.50
CA ASP A 371 31.82 -0.07 -5.85
C ASP A 371 30.33 -0.16 -6.22
N VAL A 372 30.06 -0.35 -7.52
CA VAL A 372 28.70 -0.61 -8.01
C VAL A 372 28.37 -2.07 -7.75
N LEU A 373 27.52 -2.32 -6.76
CA LEU A 373 27.22 -3.65 -6.24
C LEU A 373 25.77 -4.02 -6.48
N THR A 374 25.49 -5.32 -6.58
CA THR A 374 24.11 -5.81 -6.56
C THR A 374 23.46 -5.57 -5.19
N PHE A 375 22.14 -5.56 -5.13
CA PHE A 375 21.37 -5.35 -3.90
C PHE A 375 21.89 -6.16 -2.70
N ASN A 376 22.08 -7.47 -2.88
CA ASN A 376 22.54 -8.38 -1.82
C ASN A 376 23.98 -8.09 -1.37
N GLN A 377 24.86 -7.74 -2.31
CA GLN A 377 26.26 -7.42 -2.00
C GLN A 377 26.38 -6.10 -1.23
N MET A 378 25.59 -5.08 -1.62
CA MET A 378 25.55 -3.81 -0.90
C MET A 378 24.96 -3.97 0.50
N SER A 379 23.90 -4.76 0.65
CA SER A 379 23.35 -5.09 1.98
C SER A 379 24.40 -5.78 2.86
N GLU A 380 25.16 -6.72 2.32
CA GLU A 380 26.22 -7.42 3.05
C GLU A 380 27.34 -6.46 3.48
N LEU A 381 27.77 -5.55 2.58
CA LEU A 381 28.78 -4.52 2.88
C LEU A 381 28.38 -3.64 4.07
N LEU A 382 27.15 -3.10 4.08
CA LEU A 382 26.68 -2.23 5.17
C LEU A 382 26.45 -2.99 6.48
N ASN A 383 25.99 -4.24 6.40
CA ASN A 383 25.85 -5.10 7.58
C ASN A 383 27.20 -5.39 8.22
N GLN A 384 28.22 -5.73 7.43
CA GLN A 384 29.59 -5.96 7.91
C GLN A 384 30.17 -4.70 8.59
N LYS A 385 29.91 -3.50 8.04
CA LYS A 385 30.29 -2.23 8.68
C LYS A 385 29.70 -2.08 10.08
N SER A 386 28.58 -2.76 10.37
CA SER A 386 27.88 -2.74 11.66
C SER A 386 28.15 -3.98 12.54
N SER A 387 29.14 -4.80 12.16
CA SER A 387 29.46 -6.09 12.80
C SER A 387 28.33 -7.13 12.74
N VAL A 388 27.42 -7.00 11.77
CA VAL A 388 26.33 -7.93 11.52
C VAL A 388 26.70 -8.82 10.33
N GLN A 389 26.45 -10.12 10.46
CA GLN A 389 26.69 -11.09 9.39
C GLN A 389 25.44 -11.32 8.55
N GLY A 390 25.62 -11.64 7.26
CA GLY A 390 24.55 -12.05 6.36
C GLY A 390 24.02 -10.95 5.44
N LYS A 391 23.11 -11.36 4.56
CA LYS A 391 22.59 -10.59 3.42
C LYS A 391 21.22 -9.97 3.66
N VAL A 392 20.68 -10.13 4.87
CA VAL A 392 19.35 -9.60 5.20
C VAL A 392 19.46 -8.08 5.33
N PRO A 393 18.70 -7.29 4.56
CA PRO A 393 18.79 -5.84 4.60
C PRO A 393 18.48 -5.28 5.99
N SER A 394 19.38 -4.46 6.54
CA SER A 394 19.15 -3.73 7.78
C SER A 394 18.28 -2.49 7.54
N GLY A 395 17.70 -1.95 8.61
CA GLY A 395 16.93 -0.70 8.52
C GLY A 395 17.81 0.50 8.14
N TYR A 396 19.10 0.49 8.49
CA TYR A 396 20.06 1.48 8.00
C TYR A 396 20.23 1.42 6.48
N PHE A 397 20.41 0.23 5.91
CA PHE A 397 20.48 0.05 4.46
C PHE A 397 19.19 0.53 3.77
N ASN A 398 18.03 0.20 4.34
CA ASN A 398 16.74 0.65 3.81
C ASN A 398 16.61 2.19 3.84
N ALA A 399 16.98 2.82 4.96
CA ALA A 399 16.93 4.27 5.11
C ALA A 399 17.96 4.99 4.22
N MET A 400 19.11 4.37 3.95
CA MET A 400 20.17 4.94 3.12
C MET A 400 19.80 5.00 1.64
N PHE A 401 19.06 4.01 1.13
CA PHE A 401 18.68 3.89 -0.28
C PHE A 401 17.20 4.15 -0.57
N ASP A 402 16.46 4.67 0.42
CA ASP A 402 15.02 4.96 0.34
C ASP A 402 14.24 3.75 -0.18
N LEU A 403 14.34 2.64 0.57
CA LEU A 403 13.72 1.35 0.25
C LEU A 403 12.51 1.09 1.16
N SER A 404 11.49 0.41 0.62
CA SER A 404 10.23 0.13 1.33
C SER A 404 10.41 -0.79 2.54
N GLY A 405 11.39 -1.69 2.47
CA GLY A 405 11.61 -2.75 3.45
C GLY A 405 10.99 -4.09 3.05
N SER A 406 10.14 -4.13 2.02
CA SER A 406 9.75 -5.35 1.31
C SER A 406 10.91 -5.79 0.41
N TRP A 407 11.94 -6.37 1.02
CA TRP A 407 13.24 -6.51 0.36
C TRP A 407 13.22 -7.35 -0.93
N LEU A 408 12.25 -8.25 -1.11
CA LEU A 408 12.10 -9.01 -2.35
C LEU A 408 11.66 -8.12 -3.52
N ASN A 409 10.73 -7.20 -3.26
CA ASN A 409 10.30 -6.21 -4.25
C ASN A 409 11.42 -5.19 -4.48
N ASP A 410 12.02 -4.68 -3.39
CA ASP A 410 13.13 -3.74 -3.46
C ASP A 410 14.31 -4.31 -4.27
N ALA A 411 14.65 -5.59 -4.07
CA ALA A 411 15.70 -6.28 -4.82
C ALA A 411 15.32 -6.55 -6.28
N ALA A 412 14.03 -6.69 -6.60
CA ALA A 412 13.56 -6.82 -7.98
C ALA A 412 13.58 -5.48 -8.73
N GLU A 413 13.43 -4.36 -8.00
CA GLU A 413 13.43 -3.01 -8.55
C GLU A 413 14.81 -2.35 -8.62
N ALA A 414 15.76 -2.80 -7.80
CA ALA A 414 17.13 -2.28 -7.75
C ALA A 414 18.15 -3.33 -8.23
N ASP A 415 18.65 -3.14 -9.45
CA ASP A 415 19.67 -4.03 -10.05
C ASP A 415 21.05 -3.76 -9.43
N HIS A 416 21.46 -2.49 -9.41
CA HIS A 416 22.72 -2.05 -8.84
C HIS A 416 22.55 -0.86 -7.89
N LEU A 417 23.38 -0.82 -6.85
CA LEU A 417 23.45 0.22 -5.83
C LEU A 417 24.89 0.69 -5.65
N ALA A 418 25.07 2.00 -5.44
CA ALA A 418 26.37 2.60 -5.14
C ALA A 418 26.19 3.86 -4.28
N PHE A 419 27.23 4.24 -3.55
CA PHE A 419 27.27 5.47 -2.75
C PHE A 419 28.69 6.04 -2.60
N ASP A 420 28.77 7.36 -2.47
CA ASP A 420 29.97 8.14 -2.10
C ASP A 420 29.58 9.07 -0.94
N GLY A 421 30.37 9.08 0.13
CA GLY A 421 30.07 9.98 1.24
C GLY A 421 31.17 10.12 2.26
N TYR A 422 31.06 11.19 3.04
CA TYR A 422 31.89 11.47 4.20
C TYR A 422 31.26 10.90 5.47
N PHE A 423 32.06 10.16 6.22
CA PHE A 423 31.74 9.66 7.55
C PHE A 423 32.74 10.27 8.53
N ILE A 424 32.26 11.17 9.36
CA ILE A 424 33.05 11.94 10.32
C ILE A 424 32.70 11.45 11.70
N SER A 425 33.52 10.56 12.23
CA SER A 425 33.44 10.14 13.62
C SER A 425 34.29 11.09 14.45
N LEU A 426 33.70 11.79 15.41
CA LEU A 426 34.47 12.58 16.38
C LEU A 426 35.12 11.65 17.41
N TYR A 427 34.35 10.68 17.87
CA TYR A 427 34.78 9.65 18.81
C TYR A 427 33.94 8.39 18.67
N TYR A 428 34.51 7.28 19.15
CA TYR A 428 33.83 5.99 19.25
C TYR A 428 33.58 5.64 20.70
N LEU A 429 32.38 5.14 21.02
CA LEU A 429 32.08 4.54 22.32
C LEU A 429 31.80 3.05 22.12
N HIS A 430 32.40 2.19 22.93
CA HIS A 430 32.14 0.75 22.84
C HIS A 430 32.34 0.04 24.19
N LEU A 431 31.71 -1.12 24.32
CA LEU A 431 31.86 -2.02 25.47
C LEU A 431 33.13 -2.85 25.35
N ILE A 432 33.89 -2.95 26.44
CA ILE A 432 35.06 -3.84 26.55
C ILE A 432 34.71 -5.15 27.29
N ALA A 433 33.57 -5.20 27.98
CA ALA A 433 33.16 -6.35 28.76
C ALA A 433 33.12 -7.64 27.90
N SER A 434 33.93 -8.63 28.29
CA SER A 434 34.00 -9.93 27.64
C SER A 434 34.15 -11.03 28.70
N PRO A 435 33.23 -12.02 28.75
CA PRO A 435 32.05 -12.17 27.91
C PRO A 435 30.93 -11.18 28.29
N LEU A 436 30.13 -10.76 27.31
CA LEU A 436 28.87 -10.04 27.58
C LEU A 436 27.84 -11.02 28.16
N VAL A 437 27.24 -10.68 29.29
CA VAL A 437 26.25 -11.53 29.96
C VAL A 437 24.90 -10.81 30.04
N LEU A 438 23.83 -11.46 29.56
CA LEU A 438 22.47 -10.94 29.69
C LEU A 438 22.01 -10.99 31.15
N HIS A 439 21.20 -10.00 31.57
CA HIS A 439 20.47 -10.07 32.83
C HIS A 439 19.58 -11.32 32.88
N ASP A 440 19.51 -11.97 34.05
CA ASP A 440 18.76 -13.22 34.20
C ASP A 440 17.26 -13.07 33.92
N LYS A 441 16.69 -11.88 34.13
CA LYS A 441 15.30 -11.59 33.73
C LYS A 441 15.10 -11.69 32.22
N VAL A 442 16.05 -11.21 31.41
CA VAL A 442 16.02 -11.31 29.95
C VAL A 442 16.17 -12.78 29.51
N LYS A 443 17.01 -13.57 30.20
CA LYS A 443 17.10 -15.02 29.93
C LYS A 443 15.78 -15.74 30.26
N LYS A 444 15.15 -15.39 31.39
CA LYS A 444 13.88 -15.98 31.84
C LYS A 444 12.67 -15.61 30.96
N SER A 445 12.74 -14.52 30.19
CA SER A 445 11.66 -14.13 29.27
C SER A 445 11.68 -14.89 27.95
N VAL A 446 12.71 -15.70 27.69
CA VAL A 446 12.77 -16.59 26.53
C VAL A 446 11.81 -17.76 26.75
N PRO A 447 10.81 -17.97 25.87
CA PRO A 447 9.87 -19.07 26.01
C PRO A 447 10.53 -20.42 25.72
N SER A 448 10.20 -21.44 26.51
CA SER A 448 10.76 -22.79 26.40
C SER A 448 10.23 -23.60 25.20
N HIS A 449 9.15 -23.15 24.58
CA HIS A 449 8.49 -23.76 23.42
C HIS A 449 8.07 -22.67 22.42
N TRP A 450 7.63 -23.06 21.22
CA TRP A 450 7.12 -22.12 20.22
C TRP A 450 5.82 -21.46 20.70
N ASN A 451 5.94 -20.27 21.27
CA ASN A 451 4.83 -19.45 21.74
C ASN A 451 4.84 -18.08 21.03
N PRO A 452 4.08 -17.91 19.94
CA PRO A 452 4.08 -16.70 19.11
C PRO A 452 3.85 -15.39 19.88
N ALA A 453 2.94 -15.36 20.85
CA ALA A 453 2.66 -14.18 21.67
C ALA A 453 3.86 -13.78 22.56
N SER A 454 4.52 -14.77 23.17
CA SER A 454 5.71 -14.51 24.01
C SER A 454 6.91 -14.12 23.17
N LEU A 455 7.09 -14.76 22.00
CA LEU A 455 8.16 -14.45 21.05
C LEU A 455 8.01 -13.04 20.45
N SER A 456 6.81 -12.66 20.02
CA SER A 456 6.53 -11.31 19.50
C SER A 456 6.75 -10.25 20.59
N ARG A 457 6.28 -10.50 21.81
CA ARG A 457 6.53 -9.63 22.97
C ARG A 457 8.02 -9.47 23.24
N PHE A 458 8.79 -10.56 23.21
CA PHE A 458 10.25 -10.50 23.41
C PHE A 458 10.91 -9.59 22.37
N ILE A 459 10.63 -9.78 21.08
CA ILE A 459 11.21 -8.97 19.98
C ILE A 459 10.78 -7.50 20.11
N ARG A 460 9.52 -7.25 20.45
CA ARG A 460 9.01 -5.89 20.67
C ARG A 460 9.71 -5.20 21.84
N THR A 461 9.88 -5.87 22.97
CA THR A 461 10.46 -5.32 24.20
C THR A 461 11.98 -5.17 24.13
N TYR A 462 12.71 -6.20 23.70
CA TYR A 462 14.17 -6.24 23.78
C TYR A 462 14.87 -6.06 22.42
N GLY A 463 14.14 -6.16 21.31
CA GLY A 463 14.72 -6.08 19.98
C GLY A 463 15.35 -7.40 19.54
N THR A 464 16.18 -7.32 18.50
CA THR A 464 16.84 -8.47 17.88
C THR A 464 18.34 -8.51 18.16
N HIS A 465 18.94 -7.35 18.42
CA HIS A 465 20.37 -7.16 18.62
C HIS A 465 20.62 -6.30 19.86
N ILE A 466 21.89 -6.18 20.26
CA ILE A 466 22.36 -5.35 21.37
C ILE A 466 23.38 -4.37 20.84
N ILE A 467 23.29 -3.12 21.30
CA ILE A 467 24.26 -2.08 20.97
C ILE A 467 25.53 -2.31 21.78
N VAL A 468 26.63 -2.68 21.10
CA VAL A 468 27.93 -2.89 21.76
C VAL A 468 28.93 -1.78 21.45
N GLY A 469 28.65 -0.97 20.43
CA GLY A 469 29.47 0.19 20.09
C GLY A 469 28.75 1.14 19.15
N LEU A 470 29.27 2.36 19.06
CA LEU A 470 28.71 3.43 18.25
C LEU A 470 29.77 4.48 17.91
N ALA A 471 29.54 5.21 16.83
CA ALA A 471 30.33 6.37 16.43
C ALA A 471 29.46 7.63 16.50
N VAL A 472 29.97 8.69 17.13
CA VAL A 472 29.28 9.97 17.25
C VAL A 472 29.98 11.02 16.39
N GLY A 473 29.23 11.74 15.56
CA GLY A 473 29.75 12.78 14.67
C GLY A 473 28.73 13.15 13.59
N GLY A 474 29.13 13.09 12.32
CA GLY A 474 28.26 13.45 11.18
C GLY A 474 28.54 12.60 9.94
N GLN A 475 27.52 12.39 9.11
CA GLN A 475 27.66 11.78 7.80
C GLN A 475 26.94 12.60 6.72
N ASP A 476 27.53 12.66 5.54
CA ASP A 476 27.01 13.34 4.35
C ASP A 476 27.25 12.42 3.14
N ILE A 477 26.16 11.87 2.61
CA ILE A 477 26.20 10.75 1.67
C ILE A 477 25.38 11.06 0.41
N ILE A 478 25.83 10.54 -0.72
CA ILE A 478 25.11 10.50 -1.98
C ILE A 478 25.03 9.04 -2.43
N CYS A 479 23.82 8.57 -2.70
CA CYS A 479 23.51 7.21 -3.09
C CYS A 479 22.87 7.20 -4.47
N ILE A 480 23.11 6.14 -5.23
CA ILE A 480 22.50 5.88 -6.52
C ILE A 480 21.84 4.50 -6.48
N LYS A 481 20.61 4.45 -6.97
CA LYS A 481 19.81 3.25 -7.20
C LYS A 481 19.52 3.10 -8.69
N GLN A 482 20.00 2.02 -9.29
CA GLN A 482 19.79 1.70 -10.70
C GLN A 482 18.68 0.66 -10.87
N ARG A 483 17.71 0.95 -11.72
CA ARG A 483 16.64 0.01 -12.09
C ARG A 483 17.09 -0.96 -13.20
N PRO A 484 16.52 -2.17 -13.30
CA PRO A 484 16.79 -3.11 -14.39
C PRO A 484 16.51 -2.57 -15.80
N SER A 485 15.71 -1.51 -15.93
CA SER A 485 15.41 -0.85 -17.20
C SER A 485 16.50 0.12 -17.68
N SER A 486 17.51 0.40 -16.86
CA SER A 486 18.58 1.34 -17.20
C SER A 486 19.53 0.76 -18.27
N VAL A 487 19.97 1.60 -19.20
CA VAL A 487 20.91 1.23 -20.27
C VAL A 487 22.37 1.59 -19.90
N ILE A 488 22.58 2.22 -18.74
CA ILE A 488 23.90 2.71 -18.32
C ILE A 488 24.72 1.56 -17.74
N PRO A 489 25.95 1.29 -18.24
CA PRO A 489 26.76 0.22 -17.68
C PRO A 489 27.34 0.58 -16.31
N PRO A 490 27.61 -0.40 -15.43
CA PRO A 490 28.12 -0.16 -14.06
C PRO A 490 29.41 0.68 -14.00
N ALA A 491 30.32 0.53 -14.97
CA ALA A 491 31.58 1.28 -15.01
C ALA A 491 31.37 2.79 -15.26
N ASP A 492 30.38 3.14 -16.09
CA ASP A 492 30.01 4.53 -16.33
C ASP A 492 29.28 5.10 -15.12
N LEU A 493 28.39 4.31 -14.51
CA LEU A 493 27.68 4.68 -13.28
C LEU A 493 28.64 5.03 -12.14
N ARG A 494 29.70 4.24 -11.95
CA ARG A 494 30.76 4.50 -10.96
C ARG A 494 31.43 5.86 -11.21
N GLY A 495 31.79 6.15 -12.46
CA GLY A 495 32.42 7.42 -12.81
C GLY A 495 31.48 8.61 -12.62
N TYR A 496 30.19 8.47 -12.98
CA TYR A 496 29.21 9.53 -12.74
C TYR A 496 29.01 9.82 -11.24
N LEU A 497 29.02 8.78 -10.39
CA LEU A 497 28.98 8.95 -8.94
C LEU A 497 30.23 9.64 -8.40
N GLU A 498 31.41 9.26 -8.89
CA GLU A 498 32.68 9.88 -8.51
C GLU A 498 32.70 11.38 -8.86
N ASP A 499 32.32 11.73 -10.08
CA ASP A 499 32.23 13.12 -10.56
C ASP A 499 31.21 13.93 -9.76
N LEU A 500 30.02 13.35 -9.52
CA LEU A 500 28.96 13.98 -8.74
C LEU A 500 29.42 14.25 -7.30
N GLY A 501 30.03 13.25 -6.65
CA GLY A 501 30.56 13.39 -5.30
C GLY A 501 31.67 14.43 -5.21
N ASP A 502 32.59 14.45 -6.18
CA ASP A 502 33.68 15.43 -6.22
C ASP A 502 33.18 16.87 -6.41
N HIS A 503 32.11 17.07 -7.20
CA HIS A 503 31.46 18.37 -7.31
C HIS A 503 30.70 18.75 -6.03
N PHE A 504 29.89 17.84 -5.51
CA PHE A 504 29.02 18.10 -4.36
C PHE A 504 29.82 18.38 -3.08
N PHE A 505 30.84 17.55 -2.78
CA PHE A 505 31.66 17.72 -1.58
C PHE A 505 32.73 18.81 -1.70
N SER A 506 32.94 19.37 -2.89
CA SER A 506 33.81 20.54 -3.11
C SER A 506 33.03 21.85 -3.25
N ASP A 507 31.75 21.86 -2.88
CA ASP A 507 30.85 23.01 -2.98
C ASP A 507 30.81 23.63 -4.38
N GLY A 508 30.79 22.77 -5.39
CA GLY A 508 30.69 23.17 -6.80
C GLY A 508 31.98 23.71 -7.43
N ARG A 509 33.11 23.65 -6.71
CA ARG A 509 34.43 24.10 -7.22
C ARG A 509 35.04 23.13 -8.23
N SER A 510 34.62 21.86 -8.23
CA SER A 510 35.04 20.88 -9.24
C SER A 510 34.18 21.05 -10.49
N PRO A 511 34.76 21.10 -11.70
CA PRO A 511 33.98 21.25 -12.93
C PRO A 511 33.04 20.06 -13.15
N LEU A 512 31.77 20.34 -13.50
CA LEU A 512 30.83 19.30 -13.91
C LEU A 512 31.06 18.90 -15.36
N LEU A 513 31.34 17.62 -15.55
CA LEU A 513 31.06 16.80 -16.73
C LEU A 513 31.49 17.36 -18.10
N GLU A 514 32.68 16.95 -18.54
CA GLU A 514 32.88 16.44 -19.91
C GLU A 514 33.70 15.13 -19.84
N ARG A 515 33.05 13.99 -19.55
CA ARG A 515 33.72 12.68 -19.73
C ARG A 515 33.78 12.38 -21.22
N LYS A 516 34.90 12.72 -21.87
CA LYS A 516 35.19 12.32 -23.26
C LYS A 516 35.60 10.85 -23.27
N THR A 517 34.68 9.96 -23.64
CA THR A 517 35.05 8.61 -24.08
C THR A 517 35.52 8.65 -25.53
N ARG A 518 36.27 7.63 -25.95
CA ARG A 518 36.93 7.52 -27.26
C ARG A 518 35.98 7.57 -28.47
N ASP A 519 34.65 7.51 -28.26
CA ASP A 519 33.65 7.29 -29.31
C ASP A 519 32.48 8.30 -29.35
N GLY A 520 32.67 9.50 -28.76
CA GLY A 520 31.70 10.60 -28.88
C GLY A 520 30.97 10.97 -27.58
N LYS A 521 30.46 12.19 -27.53
CA LYS A 521 29.90 12.84 -26.32
C LYS A 521 28.68 12.08 -25.79
N GLN A 522 28.84 11.29 -24.74
CA GLN A 522 27.71 10.76 -23.99
C GLN A 522 27.11 11.89 -23.14
N LYS A 523 25.83 12.21 -23.35
CA LYS A 523 25.11 13.20 -22.55
C LYS A 523 25.00 12.70 -21.12
N VAL A 524 25.39 13.55 -20.17
CA VAL A 524 25.15 13.35 -18.74
C VAL A 524 23.67 13.02 -18.52
N PRO A 525 23.33 11.98 -17.74
CA PRO A 525 21.94 11.69 -17.41
C PRO A 525 21.31 12.90 -16.70
N GLU A 526 20.09 13.24 -17.09
CA GLU A 526 19.45 14.51 -16.71
C GLU A 526 19.24 14.64 -15.19
N VAL A 527 19.05 13.50 -14.52
CA VAL A 527 18.88 13.39 -13.06
C VAL A 527 20.05 13.99 -12.27
N PHE A 528 21.28 13.90 -12.79
CA PHE A 528 22.45 14.49 -12.14
C PHE A 528 22.36 16.01 -12.13
N ASN A 529 21.92 16.61 -13.23
CA ASN A 529 21.76 18.06 -13.33
C ASN A 529 20.65 18.57 -12.40
N ARG A 530 19.54 17.83 -12.25
CA ARG A 530 18.47 18.18 -11.31
C ARG A 530 18.94 18.09 -9.86
N MET A 531 19.73 17.07 -9.52
CA MET A 531 20.30 16.94 -8.17
C MET A 531 21.18 18.14 -7.78
N LEU A 532 21.82 18.76 -8.77
CA LEU A 532 22.74 19.88 -8.64
C LEU A 532 22.05 21.26 -8.68
N GLN A 533 20.75 21.32 -8.98
CA GLN A 533 19.98 22.56 -8.87
C GLN A 533 19.80 22.96 -7.40
N GLN A 534 19.70 24.26 -7.14
CA GLN A 534 19.48 24.75 -5.78
C GLN A 534 18.11 24.30 -5.28
N HIS A 535 18.11 23.46 -4.25
CA HIS A 535 16.88 23.03 -3.58
C HIS A 535 16.47 24.13 -2.60
N THR A 536 15.38 24.83 -2.91
CA THR A 536 14.84 25.96 -2.12
C THR A 536 14.24 25.51 -0.76
N MET A 537 14.16 24.20 -0.50
CA MET A 537 13.58 23.62 0.71
C MET A 537 14.60 22.88 1.58
N GLN A 538 14.36 22.90 2.89
CA GLN A 538 15.21 22.33 3.93
C GLN A 538 14.86 20.85 4.22
N PHE A 539 15.34 19.91 3.40
CA PHE A 539 15.18 18.47 3.65
C PHE A 539 16.47 17.84 4.21
N THR A 540 16.31 16.82 5.07
CA THR A 540 17.43 16.00 5.58
C THR A 540 17.88 14.93 4.58
N SER A 541 17.02 14.64 3.60
CA SER A 541 17.29 13.77 2.46
C SER A 541 16.60 14.33 1.22
N ILE A 542 17.29 14.35 0.09
CA ILE A 542 16.80 14.82 -1.21
C ILE A 542 16.85 13.66 -2.19
N THR A 543 15.74 13.34 -2.85
CA THR A 543 15.62 12.21 -3.78
C THR A 543 15.19 12.70 -5.15
N GLU A 544 16.00 12.42 -6.17
CA GLU A 544 15.75 12.75 -7.56
C GLU A 544 15.66 11.46 -8.39
N THR A 545 14.59 11.28 -9.16
CA THR A 545 14.39 10.08 -9.98
C THR A 545 14.23 10.42 -11.46
N SER A 546 14.83 9.60 -12.34
CA SER A 546 14.63 9.65 -13.79
C SER A 546 14.15 8.31 -14.29
N SER A 547 12.91 8.27 -14.77
CA SER A 547 12.34 7.10 -15.44
C SER A 547 13.03 6.80 -16.78
N LYS A 548 13.51 7.84 -17.46
CA LYS A 548 14.21 7.75 -18.75
C LYS A 548 15.58 7.08 -18.62
N ASP A 549 16.35 7.46 -17.59
CA ASP A 549 17.69 6.93 -17.35
C ASP A 549 17.66 5.66 -16.47
N GLY A 550 16.51 5.39 -15.84
CA GLY A 550 16.33 4.29 -14.90
C GLY A 550 17.15 4.46 -13.62
N LEU A 551 17.40 5.72 -13.20
CA LEU A 551 18.24 6.06 -12.06
C LEU A 551 17.47 6.85 -11.00
N THR A 552 17.78 6.59 -9.75
CA THR A 552 17.37 7.39 -8.59
C THR A 552 18.62 7.81 -7.83
N ILE A 553 18.76 9.11 -7.56
CA ILE A 553 19.86 9.69 -6.78
C ILE A 553 19.30 10.20 -5.46
N ILE A 554 19.97 9.89 -4.35
CA ILE A 554 19.54 10.24 -3.00
C ILE A 554 20.72 10.91 -2.29
N SER A 555 20.57 12.15 -1.83
CA SER A 555 21.50 12.76 -0.87
C SER A 555 20.91 12.73 0.52
N SER A 556 21.71 12.39 1.54
CA SER A 556 21.26 12.38 2.93
C SER A 556 22.36 12.88 3.86
N LYS A 557 21.99 13.70 4.85
CA LYS A 557 22.87 14.19 5.92
C LYS A 557 22.37 13.72 7.29
N ARG A 558 23.29 13.37 8.20
CA ARG A 558 23.00 13.12 9.64
C ARG A 558 24.10 13.74 10.50
N GLY A 559 23.72 14.29 11.66
CA GLY A 559 24.62 15.12 12.46
C GLY A 559 25.07 16.41 11.76
N GLY A 560 25.50 17.40 12.54
CA GLY A 560 25.69 18.77 12.08
C GLY A 560 24.37 19.47 11.76
N ASP A 561 24.46 20.64 11.14
CA ASP A 561 23.32 21.31 10.52
C ASP A 561 23.00 20.61 9.20
N VAL A 562 22.09 19.64 9.28
CA VAL A 562 21.62 18.85 8.12
C VAL A 562 20.94 19.69 7.03
N PHE A 563 20.60 20.97 7.31
CA PHE A 563 20.00 21.89 6.35
C PHE A 563 21.02 22.79 5.65
N SER A 564 22.30 22.64 5.99
CA SER A 564 23.39 23.35 5.31
C SER A 564 23.45 22.99 3.83
N GLN A 565 23.39 24.02 2.99
CA GLN A 565 23.41 23.93 1.53
C GLN A 565 24.78 23.53 0.97
N SER A 566 25.86 23.66 1.75
CA SER A 566 27.23 23.33 1.33
C SER A 566 27.87 22.32 2.29
N HIS A 567 28.71 21.44 1.74
CA HIS A 567 29.46 20.46 2.50
C HIS A 567 30.41 21.14 3.48
N SER A 568 31.12 22.21 3.07
CA SER A 568 32.04 22.91 3.97
C SER A 568 31.33 23.56 5.15
N ASN A 569 30.13 24.12 4.97
CA ASN A 569 29.37 24.72 6.07
C ASN A 569 28.88 23.63 7.03
N TRP A 570 28.29 22.56 6.48
CA TRP A 570 27.90 21.39 7.25
C TRP A 570 29.08 20.87 8.10
N LEU A 571 30.27 20.75 7.49
CA LEU A 571 31.49 20.26 8.12
C LEU A 571 31.89 21.02 9.39
N GLN A 572 31.71 22.34 9.42
CA GLN A 572 32.01 23.18 10.59
C GLN A 572 31.03 22.95 11.74
N THR A 573 29.80 22.53 11.43
CA THR A 573 28.74 22.34 12.43
C THR A 573 28.73 20.94 13.06
N VAL A 574 29.43 19.95 12.48
CA VAL A 574 29.45 18.57 12.99
C VAL A 574 29.95 18.49 14.43
N ALA A 575 30.93 19.32 14.81
CA ALA A 575 31.48 19.31 16.17
C ALA A 575 30.51 19.88 17.21
N SER A 576 29.66 20.85 16.83
CA SER A 576 28.70 21.48 17.74
C SER A 576 27.38 20.72 17.84
N HIS A 577 26.98 20.02 16.77
CA HIS A 577 25.72 19.27 16.72
C HIS A 577 25.90 17.80 16.27
N PRO A 578 26.74 16.99 16.94
CA PRO A 578 26.97 15.63 16.47
C PRO A 578 25.80 14.68 16.77
N GLU A 579 25.67 13.64 15.96
CA GLU A 579 24.68 12.56 16.10
C GLU A 579 25.36 11.18 16.04
N ALA A 580 24.68 10.12 16.49
CA ALA A 580 25.16 8.76 16.31
C ALA A 580 24.99 8.34 14.83
N ILE A 581 26.09 8.09 14.13
CA ILE A 581 26.12 7.83 12.68
C ILE A 581 26.45 6.38 12.33
N SER A 582 26.97 5.61 13.28
CA SER A 582 27.35 4.21 13.08
C SER A 582 27.12 3.42 14.36
N PHE A 583 26.70 2.17 14.21
CA PHE A 583 26.36 1.26 15.31
C PHE A 583 27.08 -0.06 15.11
N LYS A 584 27.58 -0.64 16.19
CA LYS A 584 28.10 -2.00 16.27
C LYS A 584 27.12 -2.83 17.07
N LEU A 585 26.62 -3.88 16.45
CA LEU A 585 25.51 -4.68 16.95
C LEU A 585 25.93 -6.14 17.11
N VAL A 586 25.43 -6.79 18.16
CA VAL A 586 25.59 -8.23 18.39
C VAL A 586 24.20 -8.87 18.50
N PRO A 587 23.92 -10.00 17.81
CA PRO A 587 22.62 -10.66 17.92
C PRO A 587 22.34 -11.10 19.36
N ILE A 588 21.15 -10.81 19.90
CA ILE A 588 20.81 -11.19 21.28
C ILE A 588 20.87 -12.71 21.50
N THR A 589 20.59 -13.48 20.44
CA THR A 589 20.64 -14.94 20.41
C THR A 589 22.04 -15.49 20.64
N SER A 590 23.09 -14.74 20.32
CA SER A 590 24.48 -15.17 20.58
C SER A 590 24.82 -15.22 22.08
N LEU A 591 24.07 -14.48 22.92
CA LEU A 591 24.25 -14.43 24.37
C LEU A 591 23.30 -15.35 25.14
N LEU A 592 22.50 -16.16 24.43
CA LEU A 592 21.51 -17.09 25.01
C LEU A 592 21.97 -18.56 25.00
N SER A 593 23.27 -18.80 24.86
CA SER A 593 23.82 -20.16 24.93
C SER A 593 23.45 -20.83 26.26
N GLY A 594 22.94 -22.06 26.19
CA GLY A 594 22.47 -22.82 27.36
C GLY A 594 21.09 -22.42 27.89
N VAL A 595 20.42 -21.41 27.32
CA VAL A 595 19.03 -21.06 27.70
C VAL A 595 18.04 -21.94 26.93
N PRO A 596 17.15 -22.70 27.62
CA PRO A 596 16.10 -23.48 26.98
C PRO A 596 15.20 -22.61 26.10
N GLY A 597 14.91 -23.07 24.89
CA GLY A 597 14.04 -22.36 23.94
C GLY A 597 14.70 -21.24 23.12
N SER A 598 16.00 -20.97 23.32
CA SER A 598 16.79 -20.03 22.51
C SER A 598 16.71 -20.30 21.00
N GLY A 599 16.60 -21.57 20.59
CA GLY A 599 16.39 -21.96 19.20
C GLY A 599 15.07 -21.44 18.60
N TYR A 600 13.97 -21.45 19.37
CA TYR A 600 12.69 -20.89 18.92
C TYR A 600 12.77 -19.38 18.75
N LEU A 601 13.42 -18.68 19.68
CA LEU A 601 13.63 -17.25 19.57
C LEU A 601 14.53 -16.90 18.37
N SER A 602 15.60 -17.66 18.13
CA SER A 602 16.44 -17.46 16.96
C SER A 602 15.67 -17.67 15.66
N HIS A 603 14.81 -18.70 15.60
CA HIS A 603 13.95 -18.92 14.44
C HIS A 603 12.96 -17.78 14.23
N ALA A 604 12.31 -17.29 15.30
CA ALA A 604 11.36 -16.18 15.23
C ALA A 604 12.03 -14.86 14.80
N ILE A 605 13.21 -14.53 15.33
CA ILE A 605 13.99 -13.36 14.92
C ILE A 605 14.38 -13.46 13.44
N ASN A 606 14.82 -14.63 12.98
CA ASN A 606 15.18 -14.83 11.57
C ASN A 606 13.97 -14.65 10.64
N LEU A 607 12.79 -15.15 11.03
CA LEU A 607 11.54 -14.92 10.31
C LEU A 607 11.16 -13.44 10.30
N TYR A 608 11.24 -12.77 11.44
CA TYR A 608 10.97 -11.35 11.57
C TYR A 608 11.90 -10.49 10.69
N LEU A 609 13.21 -10.71 10.74
CA LEU A 609 14.17 -9.94 9.94
C LEU A 609 14.07 -10.25 8.44
N ARG A 610 13.68 -11.48 8.08
CA ARG A 610 13.49 -11.88 6.68
C ARG A 610 12.21 -11.32 6.06
N TYR A 611 11.10 -11.26 6.80
CA TYR A 611 9.80 -10.87 6.23
C TYR A 611 9.34 -9.48 6.66
N LYS A 612 9.93 -8.91 7.72
CA LYS A 612 9.67 -7.58 8.28
C LYS A 612 8.18 -7.22 8.36
N PRO A 613 7.31 -8.09 8.92
CA PRO A 613 5.94 -7.69 9.21
C PRO A 613 5.95 -6.50 10.18
N ALA A 614 4.88 -5.69 10.18
CA ALA A 614 4.69 -4.69 11.21
C ALA A 614 4.74 -5.33 12.60
N LEU A 615 5.28 -4.60 13.60
CA LEU A 615 5.42 -5.15 14.97
C LEU A 615 4.07 -5.51 15.60
N GLU A 616 2.99 -4.84 15.18
CA GLU A 616 1.61 -5.13 15.57
C GLU A 616 1.14 -6.48 15.02
N ASP A 617 1.49 -6.79 13.77
CA ASP A 617 1.13 -8.01 13.07
C ASP A 617 2.06 -9.20 13.39
N LEU A 618 3.18 -8.97 14.09
CA LEU A 618 4.22 -10.00 14.32
C LEU A 618 3.68 -11.23 15.06
N HIS A 619 2.77 -11.05 16.02
CA HIS A 619 2.14 -12.18 16.71
C HIS A 619 1.35 -13.04 15.71
N CYS A 620 0.40 -12.44 14.98
CA CYS A 620 -0.39 -13.14 13.96
C CYS A 620 0.50 -13.78 12.90
N PHE A 621 1.52 -13.07 12.43
CA PHE A 621 2.49 -13.59 11.47
C PHE A 621 3.18 -14.86 11.98
N LEU A 622 3.68 -14.88 13.22
CA LEU A 622 4.35 -16.04 13.81
C LEU A 622 3.40 -17.24 14.01
N GLU A 623 2.12 -17.02 14.31
CA GLU A 623 1.14 -18.10 14.35
C GLU A 623 0.91 -18.77 12.98
N PHE A 624 1.04 -17.99 11.91
CA PHE A 624 0.86 -18.46 10.53
C PHE A 624 2.13 -19.09 9.94
N GLN A 625 3.25 -19.09 10.66
CA GLN A 625 4.51 -19.76 10.25
C GLN A 625 4.49 -21.27 10.53
N VAL A 626 3.37 -21.92 10.23
CA VAL A 626 3.22 -23.37 10.28
C VAL A 626 3.29 -23.94 8.84
N PRO A 627 3.70 -25.21 8.67
CA PRO A 627 3.76 -25.83 7.34
C PRO A 627 2.43 -25.70 6.60
N ARG A 628 2.49 -25.29 5.32
CA ARG A 628 1.33 -25.23 4.42
C ARG A 628 1.24 -26.54 3.63
N GLN A 629 0.03 -27.05 3.48
CA GLN A 629 -0.23 -28.29 2.75
C GLN A 629 -1.44 -28.13 1.81
N TRP A 630 -1.42 -28.90 0.73
CA TRP A 630 -2.52 -28.97 -0.22
C TRP A 630 -3.44 -30.14 0.14
N ALA A 631 -4.75 -29.89 0.14
CA ALA A 631 -5.77 -30.92 0.14
C ALA A 631 -6.48 -30.96 -1.23
N PRO A 632 -6.70 -32.15 -1.82
CA PRO A 632 -6.16 -33.44 -1.37
C PRO A 632 -4.63 -33.48 -1.50
N LEU A 633 -3.97 -34.26 -0.63
CA LEU A 633 -2.53 -34.52 -0.76
C LEU A 633 -2.28 -35.35 -2.02
N PHE A 634 -1.17 -35.09 -2.72
CA PHE A 634 -0.88 -35.80 -3.98
C PHE A 634 -0.82 -37.33 -3.82
N CYS A 635 -0.36 -37.80 -2.65
CA CYS A 635 -0.26 -39.22 -2.30
C CYS A 635 -1.63 -39.89 -2.04
N GLU A 636 -2.66 -39.10 -1.74
CA GLU A 636 -4.03 -39.56 -1.47
C GLU A 636 -4.87 -39.64 -2.76
N LEU A 637 -4.39 -39.09 -3.87
CA LEU A 637 -5.02 -39.27 -5.17
C LEU A 637 -4.96 -40.75 -5.54
N PRO A 638 -6.10 -41.43 -5.71
CA PRO A 638 -6.11 -42.87 -5.91
C PRO A 638 -5.41 -43.22 -7.23
N LEU A 639 -4.17 -43.71 -7.13
CA LEU A 639 -3.51 -44.46 -8.19
C LEU A 639 -4.20 -45.83 -8.43
N ARG A 640 -5.18 -46.18 -7.58
CA ARG A 640 -5.91 -47.46 -7.56
C ARG A 640 -7.28 -47.34 -8.23
N HIS A 641 -7.71 -48.43 -8.89
CA HIS A 641 -8.97 -48.53 -9.64
C HIS A 641 -10.19 -48.32 -8.72
N GLN A 642 -10.79 -47.13 -8.74
CA GLN A 642 -12.13 -46.91 -8.20
C GLN A 642 -13.16 -47.59 -9.12
N ARG A 643 -13.75 -48.69 -8.65
CA ARG A 643 -14.78 -49.50 -9.33
C ARG A 643 -16.21 -48.95 -9.16
N LYS A 644 -16.40 -47.68 -8.78
CA LYS A 644 -17.73 -47.03 -8.79
C LYS A 644 -17.80 -46.01 -9.93
N LYS A 645 -18.55 -46.36 -10.98
CA LYS A 645 -19.05 -45.41 -11.99
C LYS A 645 -20.02 -44.43 -11.31
N SER A 646 -19.54 -43.32 -10.74
CA SER A 646 -20.31 -42.08 -10.84
C SER A 646 -19.94 -41.47 -12.19
N SER A 647 -20.91 -41.20 -13.06
CA SER A 647 -20.63 -40.53 -14.33
C SER A 647 -20.19 -39.10 -14.01
N CYS A 648 -18.88 -38.82 -14.01
CA CYS A 648 -18.41 -37.45 -13.86
C CYS A 648 -18.94 -36.62 -15.04
N PRO A 649 -19.66 -35.51 -14.77
CA PRO A 649 -20.16 -34.65 -15.84
C PRO A 649 -18.99 -34.10 -16.64
N SER A 650 -19.14 -34.02 -17.96
CA SER A 650 -18.07 -33.59 -18.86
C SER A 650 -18.39 -32.26 -19.51
N LEU A 651 -17.45 -31.32 -19.42
CA LEU A 651 -17.46 -30.06 -20.15
C LEU A 651 -16.87 -30.28 -21.54
N GLN A 652 -17.50 -29.69 -22.55
CA GLN A 652 -17.02 -29.68 -23.92
C GLN A 652 -17.27 -28.31 -24.54
N PHE A 653 -16.23 -27.73 -25.15
CA PHE A 653 -16.25 -26.34 -25.63
C PHE A 653 -16.34 -26.21 -27.16
N ALA A 654 -16.45 -27.34 -27.87
CA ALA A 654 -16.67 -27.41 -29.32
C ALA A 654 -17.25 -28.79 -29.71
N PHE A 655 -17.96 -28.90 -30.83
CA PHE A 655 -18.65 -30.12 -31.27
C PHE A 655 -17.72 -31.36 -31.37
N PHE A 656 -16.47 -31.18 -31.83
CA PHE A 656 -15.42 -32.21 -31.83
C PHE A 656 -14.24 -31.88 -30.88
N GLY A 657 -14.48 -31.02 -29.89
CA GLY A 657 -13.47 -30.59 -28.94
C GLY A 657 -13.15 -31.65 -27.88
N PRO A 658 -12.02 -31.53 -27.17
CA PRO A 658 -11.67 -32.42 -26.06
C PRO A 658 -12.67 -32.28 -24.91
N LYS A 659 -12.97 -33.40 -24.24
CA LYS A 659 -13.87 -33.44 -23.07
C LYS A 659 -13.07 -33.36 -21.76
N ILE A 660 -13.49 -32.47 -20.87
CA ILE A 660 -12.92 -32.32 -19.52
C ILE A 660 -13.97 -32.84 -18.52
N SER A 661 -13.67 -33.92 -17.79
CA SER A 661 -14.55 -34.40 -16.72
C SER A 661 -14.39 -33.54 -15.47
N VAL A 662 -15.48 -33.16 -14.81
CA VAL A 662 -15.44 -32.37 -13.56
C VAL A 662 -15.46 -33.31 -12.36
N SER A 663 -14.50 -33.14 -11.45
CA SER A 663 -14.44 -33.83 -10.17
C SER A 663 -15.33 -33.09 -9.17
N SER A 664 -16.44 -33.70 -8.78
CA SER A 664 -17.35 -33.16 -7.76
C SER A 664 -17.04 -33.62 -6.34
N THR A 665 -15.79 -34.00 -6.09
CA THR A 665 -15.32 -34.37 -4.75
C THR A 665 -15.28 -33.14 -3.85
N GLN A 666 -15.83 -33.24 -2.63
CA GLN A 666 -15.72 -32.18 -1.63
C GLN A 666 -14.31 -32.20 -1.03
N VAL A 667 -13.62 -31.06 -1.10
CA VAL A 667 -12.29 -30.90 -0.52
C VAL A 667 -12.43 -30.02 0.72
N GLY A 668 -12.16 -30.58 1.89
CA GLY A 668 -12.20 -29.87 3.16
C GLY A 668 -10.85 -29.93 3.87
N SER A 669 -10.54 -28.90 4.65
CA SER A 669 -9.30 -28.79 5.44
C SER A 669 -9.48 -29.18 6.92
N GLY A 670 -10.65 -29.72 7.30
CA GLY A 670 -10.95 -30.09 8.69
C GLY A 670 -10.96 -28.88 9.63
N LYS A 671 -11.66 -27.80 9.24
CA LYS A 671 -11.73 -26.50 9.92
C LYS A 671 -10.44 -25.66 9.92
N LYS A 672 -9.34 -26.16 9.36
CA LYS A 672 -8.09 -25.39 9.23
C LYS A 672 -8.28 -24.30 8.17
N PRO A 673 -7.83 -23.07 8.41
CA PRO A 673 -8.15 -21.99 7.52
C PRO A 673 -7.38 -22.12 6.20
N VAL A 674 -8.05 -21.80 5.10
CA VAL A 674 -7.50 -21.89 3.75
C VAL A 674 -6.75 -20.59 3.42
N VAL A 675 -5.53 -20.73 2.90
CA VAL A 675 -4.60 -19.65 2.53
C VAL A 675 -4.38 -19.56 1.01
N GLY A 676 -5.05 -20.41 0.24
CA GLY A 676 -5.03 -20.35 -1.21
C GLY A 676 -5.83 -21.45 -1.88
N LEU A 677 -6.10 -21.26 -3.17
CA LEU A 677 -6.90 -22.18 -3.99
C LEU A 677 -6.21 -22.35 -5.36
N ARG A 678 -6.36 -23.53 -5.97
CA ARG A 678 -5.95 -23.75 -7.37
C ARG A 678 -6.89 -24.72 -8.09
N LEU A 679 -7.00 -24.54 -9.39
CA LEU A 679 -7.58 -25.55 -10.29
C LEU A 679 -6.48 -26.53 -10.69
N PHE A 680 -6.84 -27.82 -10.80
CA PHE A 680 -5.88 -28.87 -11.11
C PHE A 680 -6.47 -29.89 -12.08
N LEU A 681 -5.63 -30.48 -12.93
CA LEU A 681 -6.02 -31.51 -13.88
C LEU A 681 -5.52 -32.89 -13.42
N GLU A 682 -6.40 -33.65 -12.78
CA GLU A 682 -6.16 -34.98 -12.23
C GLU A 682 -6.26 -36.11 -13.28
N GLY A 683 -5.84 -37.30 -12.85
CA GLY A 683 -5.96 -38.55 -13.59
C GLY A 683 -4.82 -38.81 -14.58
N LYS A 684 -4.67 -40.07 -15.02
CA LYS A 684 -3.61 -40.49 -15.96
C LYS A 684 -3.63 -39.74 -17.30
N LYS A 685 -4.79 -39.22 -17.70
CA LYS A 685 -5.00 -38.46 -18.93
C LYS A 685 -4.99 -36.93 -18.72
N CYS A 686 -4.84 -36.45 -17.47
CA CYS A 686 -4.93 -35.04 -17.09
C CYS A 686 -6.20 -34.36 -17.63
N ASN A 687 -7.32 -35.07 -17.63
CA ASN A 687 -8.59 -34.62 -18.20
C ASN A 687 -9.71 -34.48 -17.15
N GLN A 688 -9.37 -34.60 -15.87
CA GLN A 688 -10.28 -34.44 -14.75
C GLN A 688 -10.01 -33.13 -14.04
N LEU A 689 -10.90 -32.14 -14.20
CA LEU A 689 -10.80 -30.85 -13.53
C LEU A 689 -11.22 -31.00 -12.07
N ALA A 690 -10.31 -30.64 -11.16
CA ALA A 690 -10.52 -30.64 -9.72
C ALA A 690 -10.10 -29.29 -9.12
N ILE A 691 -10.55 -29.04 -7.89
CA ILE A 691 -10.14 -27.89 -7.08
C ILE A 691 -9.32 -28.39 -5.89
N HIS A 692 -8.21 -27.73 -5.61
CA HIS A 692 -7.38 -28.02 -4.45
C HIS A 692 -7.34 -26.79 -3.54
N VAL A 693 -7.28 -27.04 -2.24
CA VAL A 693 -7.21 -25.99 -1.22
C VAL A 693 -5.87 -26.06 -0.49
N GLN A 694 -5.18 -24.93 -0.37
CA GLN A 694 -3.98 -24.83 0.45
C GLN A 694 -4.40 -24.38 1.85
N HIS A 695 -4.01 -25.12 2.87
CA HIS A 695 -4.35 -24.81 4.24
C HIS A 695 -3.15 -24.99 5.17
N LEU A 696 -3.26 -24.43 6.36
CA LEU A 696 -2.27 -24.61 7.42
C LEU A 696 -2.31 -26.07 7.94
N SER A 697 -1.15 -26.60 8.32
CA SER A 697 -1.02 -27.96 8.86
C SER A 697 -1.60 -28.10 10.26
N SER A 698 -1.51 -27.05 11.08
CA SER A 698 -2.16 -26.90 12.39
C SER A 698 -3.06 -25.66 12.39
N LEU A 699 -4.04 -25.63 13.31
CA LEU A 699 -4.87 -24.46 13.53
C LEU A 699 -4.08 -23.46 14.40
N PRO A 700 -4.06 -22.15 14.07
CA PRO A 700 -3.48 -21.13 14.95
C PRO A 700 -4.15 -21.12 16.34
N ASN A 701 -3.36 -20.92 17.39
CA ASN A 701 -3.85 -20.95 18.78
C ASN A 701 -4.92 -19.88 19.03
N MET A 702 -4.78 -18.70 18.40
CA MET A 702 -5.79 -17.64 18.47
C MET A 702 -7.16 -18.07 17.91
N MET A 703 -7.18 -19.07 17.01
CA MET A 703 -8.39 -19.60 16.39
C MET A 703 -8.91 -20.85 17.12
N GLU A 704 -8.07 -21.58 17.86
CA GLU A 704 -8.50 -22.71 18.70
C GLU A 704 -9.46 -22.25 19.81
N LEU A 705 -9.14 -21.14 20.49
CA LEU A 705 -9.98 -20.56 21.53
C LEU A 705 -11.34 -20.08 20.98
N ALA A 706 -11.35 -19.59 19.74
CA ALA A 706 -12.55 -19.18 19.02
C ALA A 706 -13.39 -20.38 18.54
N SER A 707 -12.75 -21.51 18.18
CA SER A 707 -13.43 -22.70 17.66
C SER A 707 -14.09 -23.56 18.74
N VAL A 708 -13.65 -23.49 20.00
CA VAL A 708 -14.24 -24.28 21.11
C VAL A 708 -15.62 -23.72 21.51
N ASN A 709 -15.83 -22.42 21.31
CA ASN A 709 -17.06 -21.70 21.70
C ASN A 709 -18.08 -21.53 20.56
N SER A 710 -17.76 -21.99 19.34
CA SER A 710 -18.64 -21.83 18.18
C SER A 710 -19.62 -23.01 18.07
N SER A 711 -20.90 -22.76 18.36
CA SER A 711 -22.00 -23.70 18.13
C SER A 711 -22.50 -23.72 16.67
N VAL A 712 -21.92 -22.88 15.81
CA VAL A 712 -22.33 -22.70 14.40
C VAL A 712 -21.69 -23.78 13.53
N ALA A 713 -22.52 -24.62 12.90
CA ALA A 713 -22.07 -25.63 11.95
C ALA A 713 -21.47 -24.99 10.69
N CYS A 714 -20.45 -25.62 10.09
CA CYS A 714 -19.89 -25.19 8.81
C CYS A 714 -20.96 -25.25 7.71
N GLN A 715 -21.03 -24.21 6.87
CA GLN A 715 -22.09 -24.09 5.86
C GLN A 715 -21.51 -24.04 4.44
N TRP A 716 -22.08 -24.84 3.54
CA TRP A 716 -21.76 -24.79 2.12
C TRP A 716 -22.56 -23.69 1.44
N ARG A 717 -21.90 -22.93 0.56
CA ARG A 717 -22.58 -22.03 -0.37
C ARG A 717 -21.98 -22.14 -1.75
N GLY A 718 -22.82 -22.10 -2.76
CA GLY A 718 -22.45 -22.25 -4.15
C GLY A 718 -22.88 -21.09 -5.03
N SER A 719 -22.21 -20.94 -6.17
CA SER A 719 -22.71 -20.12 -7.27
C SER A 719 -23.97 -20.70 -7.91
N ASP A 720 -24.38 -21.90 -7.49
CA ASP A 720 -25.51 -22.65 -8.02
C ASP A 720 -26.74 -22.65 -7.09
N ASP A 721 -26.66 -21.96 -5.95
CA ASP A 721 -27.77 -21.76 -4.99
C ASP A 721 -28.61 -20.51 -5.32
N TYR A 722 -28.14 -19.65 -6.22
CA TYR A 722 -28.90 -18.52 -6.77
C TYR A 722 -29.62 -18.96 -8.06
N GLU A 723 -30.84 -18.47 -8.30
CA GLU A 723 -31.46 -18.59 -9.61
C GLU A 723 -30.54 -17.96 -10.65
N SER A 724 -30.17 -18.75 -11.67
CA SER A 724 -29.10 -18.41 -12.60
C SER A 724 -29.52 -17.27 -13.52
N ASN A 725 -29.31 -16.02 -13.11
CA ASN A 725 -29.39 -14.88 -14.01
C ASN A 725 -28.34 -15.07 -15.12
N GLU A 726 -28.76 -14.99 -16.39
CA GLU A 726 -27.88 -15.19 -17.56
C GLU A 726 -26.67 -14.22 -17.56
N GLN A 727 -26.75 -13.14 -16.79
CA GLN A 727 -25.72 -12.11 -16.61
C GLN A 727 -24.37 -12.63 -16.07
N PHE A 728 -24.36 -13.72 -15.29
CA PHE A 728 -23.12 -14.27 -14.70
C PHE A 728 -22.57 -15.51 -15.44
N LEU A 729 -23.10 -15.81 -16.64
CA LEU A 729 -22.68 -16.96 -17.44
C LEU A 729 -21.66 -16.54 -18.50
N GLU A 730 -20.40 -16.86 -18.25
CA GLU A 730 -19.31 -16.54 -19.19
C GLU A 730 -19.00 -17.74 -20.09
N PRO A 731 -19.02 -17.55 -21.43
CA PRO A 731 -18.58 -18.59 -22.34
C PRO A 731 -17.05 -18.66 -22.36
N VAL A 732 -16.49 -19.87 -22.22
CA VAL A 732 -15.02 -20.05 -22.22
C VAL A 732 -14.40 -19.73 -23.58
N ARG A 733 -15.07 -20.04 -24.70
CA ARG A 733 -14.58 -19.66 -26.04
C ARG A 733 -15.72 -19.37 -27.01
N TRP A 734 -16.73 -20.22 -27.00
CA TRP A 734 -17.82 -20.21 -27.97
C TRP A 734 -19.16 -20.11 -27.24
N LYS A 735 -19.99 -19.12 -27.61
CA LYS A 735 -21.29 -18.83 -26.96
C LYS A 735 -22.30 -19.99 -26.96
N LYS A 736 -22.11 -21.00 -27.82
CA LYS A 736 -23.06 -22.13 -28.01
C LYS A 736 -22.74 -23.38 -27.17
N PHE A 737 -21.68 -23.36 -26.36
CA PHE A 737 -21.20 -24.54 -25.62
C PHE A 737 -21.10 -24.25 -24.12
N SER A 738 -20.39 -25.10 -23.38
CA SER A 738 -20.29 -25.05 -21.92
C SER A 738 -19.85 -23.67 -21.40
N ASN A 739 -20.54 -23.18 -20.36
CA ASN A 739 -20.28 -21.89 -19.71
C ASN A 739 -19.70 -22.08 -18.30
N VAL A 740 -19.12 -21.01 -17.78
CA VAL A 740 -18.66 -20.90 -16.39
C VAL A 740 -19.51 -19.87 -15.68
N CYS A 741 -19.98 -20.19 -14.47
CA CYS A 741 -20.67 -19.21 -13.64
C CYS A 741 -19.65 -18.36 -12.90
N SER A 742 -19.58 -17.06 -13.24
CA SER A 742 -18.63 -16.10 -12.65
C SER A 742 -19.18 -15.34 -11.44
N SER A 743 -20.32 -15.77 -10.90
CA SER A 743 -20.88 -15.19 -9.68
C SER A 743 -19.97 -15.43 -8.48
N VAL A 744 -19.90 -14.43 -7.61
CA VAL A 744 -19.03 -14.45 -6.43
C VAL A 744 -19.62 -15.35 -5.35
N VAL A 745 -18.86 -16.34 -4.93
CA VAL A 745 -19.22 -17.20 -3.79
C VAL A 745 -18.68 -16.57 -2.52
N ARG A 746 -19.58 -15.99 -1.71
CA ARG A 746 -19.31 -15.34 -0.40
C ARG A 746 -20.22 -15.91 0.68
N HIS A 747 -19.90 -15.72 1.95
CA HIS A 747 -20.75 -16.14 3.07
C HIS A 747 -22.13 -15.44 3.04
N ASP A 748 -23.15 -16.06 3.63
CA ASP A 748 -24.46 -15.44 3.77
C ASP A 748 -24.50 -14.54 5.01
N PRO A 749 -24.81 -13.24 4.87
CA PRO A 749 -24.98 -12.34 6.01
C PRO A 749 -26.08 -12.79 6.98
N ASN A 750 -27.07 -13.57 6.52
CA ASN A 750 -28.21 -13.99 7.32
C ASN A 750 -27.93 -15.18 8.25
N TRP A 751 -26.76 -15.82 8.16
CA TRP A 751 -26.44 -17.01 8.98
C TRP A 751 -26.35 -16.74 10.49
N LEU A 752 -26.29 -15.47 10.92
CA LEU A 752 -26.11 -15.06 12.32
C LEU A 752 -27.34 -14.35 12.91
N GLN A 753 -28.53 -14.45 12.31
CA GLN A 753 -29.75 -13.81 12.84
C GLN A 753 -30.01 -14.25 14.30
N GLY A 754 -29.70 -13.37 15.26
CA GLY A 754 -29.98 -13.55 16.70
C GLY A 754 -28.77 -13.69 17.64
N GLN A 755 -27.52 -13.65 17.16
CA GLN A 755 -26.31 -13.62 18.01
C GLN A 755 -25.47 -12.36 17.78
N GLU A 756 -24.77 -11.92 18.84
CA GLU A 756 -24.01 -10.66 18.88
C GLU A 756 -22.98 -10.53 17.74
N SER A 757 -22.86 -9.31 17.23
CA SER A 757 -22.24 -8.89 15.96
C SER A 757 -20.72 -9.05 15.83
N GLY A 758 -20.09 -10.03 16.50
CA GLY A 758 -18.62 -10.16 16.56
C GLY A 758 -18.08 -11.46 15.95
N GLY A 759 -17.70 -11.45 14.67
CA GLY A 759 -16.99 -12.58 14.04
C GLY A 759 -16.90 -12.49 12.51
N ALA A 760 -16.13 -13.40 11.90
CA ALA A 760 -15.95 -13.48 10.45
C ALA A 760 -16.08 -14.92 9.93
N PHE A 761 -16.59 -15.07 8.70
CA PHE A 761 -16.63 -16.35 8.00
C PHE A 761 -15.40 -16.53 7.11
N VAL A 762 -14.69 -17.64 7.30
CA VAL A 762 -13.53 -18.02 6.49
C VAL A 762 -13.77 -19.31 5.72
N VAL A 763 -13.09 -19.47 4.59
CA VAL A 763 -13.18 -20.66 3.77
C VAL A 763 -12.33 -21.79 4.36
N THR A 764 -12.93 -22.97 4.44
CA THR A 764 -12.33 -24.22 4.98
C THR A 764 -12.53 -25.41 4.04
N GLY A 765 -13.07 -25.16 2.84
CA GLY A 765 -13.24 -26.19 1.83
C GLY A 765 -13.80 -25.64 0.54
N ALA A 766 -13.70 -26.43 -0.52
CA ALA A 766 -14.17 -26.09 -1.85
C ALA A 766 -14.64 -27.33 -2.62
N GLN A 767 -15.52 -27.11 -3.59
CA GLN A 767 -16.05 -28.16 -4.47
C GLN A 767 -16.41 -27.55 -5.83
N LEU A 768 -16.19 -28.31 -6.91
CA LEU A 768 -16.70 -27.98 -8.25
C LEU A 768 -17.95 -28.78 -8.57
N VAL A 769 -18.94 -28.12 -9.16
CA VAL A 769 -20.21 -28.75 -9.55
C VAL A 769 -20.50 -28.40 -11.00
N SER A 770 -20.96 -29.37 -11.79
CA SER A 770 -21.46 -29.10 -13.14
C SER A 770 -22.95 -29.38 -13.20
N LYS A 771 -23.73 -28.41 -13.68
CA LYS A 771 -25.19 -28.50 -13.89
C LYS A 771 -25.53 -28.38 -15.38
N GLY A 772 -26.70 -28.91 -15.76
CA GLY A 772 -27.21 -28.87 -17.13
C GLY A 772 -26.83 -30.08 -17.99
N GLN A 773 -27.27 -30.05 -19.25
CA GLN A 773 -26.98 -31.07 -20.26
C GLN A 773 -26.24 -30.45 -21.44
N TRP A 774 -25.37 -31.23 -22.08
CA TRP A 774 -24.65 -30.76 -23.26
C TRP A 774 -25.65 -30.42 -24.38
N PRO A 775 -25.51 -29.27 -25.08
CA PRO A 775 -24.34 -28.40 -25.16
C PRO A 775 -24.23 -27.27 -24.11
N LYS A 776 -25.26 -27.03 -23.29
CA LYS A 776 -25.30 -25.93 -22.30
C LYS A 776 -24.99 -26.43 -20.87
N THR A 777 -23.82 -27.04 -20.66
CA THR A 777 -23.37 -27.38 -19.29
C THR A 777 -22.71 -26.18 -18.63
N ILE A 778 -23.03 -25.93 -17.36
CA ILE A 778 -22.49 -24.81 -16.58
C ILE A 778 -21.60 -25.34 -15.47
N LEU A 779 -20.41 -24.77 -15.32
CA LEU A 779 -19.49 -25.03 -14.22
C LEU A 779 -19.72 -24.03 -13.07
N HIS A 780 -19.92 -24.56 -11.87
CA HIS A 780 -20.16 -23.82 -10.64
C HIS A 780 -19.09 -24.13 -9.58
N LEU A 781 -18.90 -23.18 -8.68
CA LEU A 781 -18.01 -23.28 -7.53
C LEU A 781 -18.84 -23.28 -6.24
N ARG A 782 -18.49 -24.16 -5.31
CA ARG A 782 -19.00 -24.15 -3.94
C ARG A 782 -17.86 -24.01 -2.96
N LEU A 783 -18.08 -23.23 -1.90
CA LEU A 783 -17.15 -23.02 -0.81
C LEU A 783 -17.79 -23.43 0.52
N LEU A 784 -16.98 -23.98 1.40
CA LEU A 784 -17.36 -24.32 2.77
C LEU A 784 -16.88 -23.22 3.71
N PHE A 785 -17.81 -22.59 4.41
CA PHE A 785 -17.54 -21.51 5.34
C PHE A 785 -17.56 -22.01 6.78
N THR A 786 -16.60 -21.54 7.57
CA THR A 786 -16.53 -21.74 9.02
C THR A 786 -16.56 -20.36 9.69
N TYR A 787 -17.41 -20.23 10.71
CA TYR A 787 -17.53 -19.03 11.52
C TYR A 787 -16.41 -18.96 12.57
N LEU A 788 -15.74 -17.82 12.64
CA LEU A 788 -14.77 -17.48 13.67
C LEU A 788 -15.35 -16.35 14.52
N PRO A 789 -15.65 -16.58 15.81
CA PRO A 789 -16.04 -15.51 16.71
C PRO A 789 -14.85 -14.59 17.08
N ASN A 790 -15.14 -13.41 17.64
CA ASN A 790 -14.14 -12.48 18.21
C ASN A 790 -13.08 -12.00 17.22
N CYS A 791 -13.46 -11.85 15.95
CA CYS A 791 -12.60 -11.26 14.93
C CYS A 791 -13.39 -10.37 13.97
N THR A 792 -12.71 -9.38 13.41
CA THR A 792 -13.27 -8.47 12.39
C THR A 792 -12.37 -8.46 11.16
N ILE A 793 -12.97 -8.19 10.00
CA ILE A 793 -12.22 -8.10 8.75
C ILE A 793 -11.57 -6.72 8.67
N ARG A 794 -10.23 -6.66 8.75
CA ARG A 794 -9.45 -5.41 8.63
C ARG A 794 -9.38 -4.92 7.20
N LYS A 795 -9.05 -5.84 6.29
CA LYS A 795 -8.77 -5.55 4.88
C LYS A 795 -9.13 -6.76 4.04
N THR A 796 -9.64 -6.52 2.84
CA THR A 796 -9.82 -7.58 1.84
C THR A 796 -9.21 -7.21 0.51
N GLU A 797 -8.65 -8.19 -0.19
CA GLU A 797 -8.04 -8.01 -1.50
C GLU A 797 -8.36 -9.19 -2.42
N TRP A 798 -8.71 -8.87 -3.65
CA TRP A 798 -8.81 -9.88 -4.70
C TRP A 798 -7.42 -10.15 -5.28
N ALA A 799 -7.12 -11.43 -5.50
CA ALA A 799 -5.96 -11.83 -6.28
C ALA A 799 -6.37 -12.81 -7.38
N ALA A 800 -5.64 -12.74 -8.48
CA ALA A 800 -5.69 -13.66 -9.60
C ALA A 800 -4.36 -14.42 -9.70
N ALA A 801 -4.34 -15.50 -10.48
CA ALA A 801 -3.09 -16.18 -10.80
C ALA A 801 -2.10 -15.21 -11.46
N GLN A 802 -0.86 -15.17 -10.97
CA GLN A 802 0.18 -14.34 -11.59
C GLN A 802 0.52 -14.89 -12.98
N GLN A 803 0.31 -14.08 -14.02
CA GLN A 803 0.70 -14.44 -15.39
C GLN A 803 2.23 -14.50 -15.46
N SER A 804 2.81 -15.70 -15.48
CA SER A 804 4.21 -15.85 -15.85
C SER A 804 4.39 -15.28 -17.26
N SER A 805 5.16 -14.20 -17.39
CA SER A 805 5.48 -13.55 -18.66
C SER A 805 6.37 -14.45 -19.52
N ARG A 806 5.83 -15.56 -20.04
CA ARG A 806 6.48 -16.35 -21.07
C ARG A 806 6.27 -15.66 -22.42
N LYS A 807 7.09 -14.65 -22.72
CA LYS A 807 7.49 -14.40 -24.11
C LYS A 807 8.37 -15.58 -24.55
N SER A 808 7.76 -16.73 -24.85
CA SER A 808 8.50 -17.85 -25.44
C SER A 808 8.64 -17.61 -26.94
N GLY A 809 9.79 -17.06 -27.34
CA GLY A 809 10.27 -17.16 -28.71
C GLY A 809 10.26 -18.62 -29.15
N PHE A 810 9.54 -18.87 -30.22
CA PHE A 810 9.58 -20.13 -30.96
C PHE A 810 11.02 -20.33 -31.45
N LEU A 811 11.50 -21.58 -31.45
CA LEU A 811 12.83 -22.05 -31.89
C LEU A 811 13.91 -22.15 -30.80
N THR A 812 13.96 -23.30 -30.12
CA THR A 812 15.21 -24.01 -29.74
C THR A 812 14.80 -25.39 -29.26
N ASN A 813 14.69 -26.33 -30.19
CA ASN A 813 14.51 -27.73 -29.89
C ASN A 813 15.24 -28.50 -30.99
N ILE A 814 16.51 -28.84 -30.76
CA ILE A 814 17.25 -29.91 -31.44
C ILE A 814 18.48 -30.25 -30.59
N SER A 815 18.65 -31.56 -30.37
CA SER A 815 19.85 -32.30 -29.96
C SER A 815 20.20 -32.44 -28.47
N THR A 816 19.66 -33.49 -27.87
CA THR A 816 20.38 -34.36 -26.92
C THR A 816 21.19 -35.40 -27.70
N THR A 817 22.52 -35.50 -27.49
CA THR A 817 23.26 -36.73 -27.11
C THR A 817 24.79 -36.61 -27.28
N PHE A 818 25.54 -37.11 -26.28
CA PHE A 818 26.98 -37.47 -26.19
C PHE A 818 28.06 -36.36 -26.26
N SER A 819 28.72 -36.09 -25.13
CA SER A 819 30.15 -36.41 -24.85
C SER A 819 30.69 -35.72 -23.59
N PHE A 820 31.58 -36.44 -22.90
CA PHE A 820 32.31 -36.10 -21.68
C PHE A 820 33.53 -35.23 -22.05
N THR A 821 33.66 -33.99 -21.52
CA THR A 821 34.90 -33.26 -21.11
C THR A 821 34.71 -31.74 -21.05
N GLN A 822 35.20 -31.13 -19.94
CA GLN A 822 35.67 -29.74 -19.73
C GLN A 822 34.77 -28.49 -20.01
N ARG A 823 34.48 -27.80 -18.90
CA ARG A 823 34.37 -26.33 -18.65
C ARG A 823 33.86 -25.38 -19.75
N ALA A 824 32.77 -24.68 -19.43
CA ALA A 824 32.70 -23.21 -19.51
C ALA A 824 31.66 -22.69 -18.50
N VAL A 825 32.07 -21.72 -17.68
CA VAL A 825 31.30 -21.04 -16.64
C VAL A 825 30.61 -19.85 -17.30
N THR A 826 29.31 -19.95 -17.58
CA THR A 826 28.40 -18.80 -17.73
C THR A 826 26.96 -19.31 -17.70
N ASP A 827 26.39 -19.42 -16.51
CA ASP A 827 24.95 -19.27 -16.28
C ASP A 827 24.76 -18.93 -14.81
N ALA A 828 24.33 -17.68 -14.56
CA ALA A 828 23.97 -17.23 -13.22
C ALA A 828 22.73 -18.01 -12.75
N PRO A 829 22.75 -18.64 -11.56
CA PRO A 829 21.58 -19.36 -11.09
C PRO A 829 20.50 -18.33 -10.74
N LYS A 830 19.31 -18.49 -11.35
CA LYS A 830 18.08 -17.88 -10.84
C LYS A 830 17.94 -18.27 -9.37
N GLN A 831 18.08 -17.32 -8.46
CA GLN A 831 17.75 -17.53 -7.05
C GLN A 831 16.23 -17.73 -6.93
N LEU A 832 15.82 -18.99 -6.90
CA LEU A 832 14.51 -19.37 -6.36
C LEU A 832 14.48 -18.95 -4.89
N PRO A 833 13.37 -18.35 -4.40
CA PRO A 833 13.18 -18.17 -2.97
C PRO A 833 13.33 -19.53 -2.30
N ALA A 834 14.32 -19.66 -1.41
CA ALA A 834 14.52 -20.87 -0.64
C ALA A 834 13.27 -21.12 0.23
N ALA A 835 12.36 -21.93 -0.31
CA ALA A 835 11.21 -22.47 0.39
C ALA A 835 11.71 -23.64 1.25
N LEU A 836 11.85 -23.39 2.55
CA LEU A 836 12.01 -24.41 3.58
C LEU A 836 10.66 -25.12 3.79
N ASN A 837 10.18 -25.82 2.75
CA ASN A 837 9.04 -26.72 2.87
C ASN A 837 9.53 -28.12 2.50
N SER A 838 9.71 -28.98 3.50
CA SER A 838 10.01 -30.41 3.31
C SER A 838 8.78 -31.20 2.79
N GLY A 839 8.03 -30.61 1.85
CA GLY A 839 6.95 -31.25 1.13
C GLY A 839 7.46 -31.81 -0.19
N VAL A 840 7.23 -33.10 -0.42
CA VAL A 840 7.54 -33.82 -1.65
C VAL A 840 6.94 -33.06 -2.86
N TYR A 841 7.83 -32.52 -3.70
CA TYR A 841 7.60 -31.67 -4.90
C TYR A 841 7.26 -30.17 -4.68
N PRO A 842 8.27 -29.27 -4.61
CA PRO A 842 8.04 -27.81 -4.61
C PRO A 842 7.47 -27.27 -5.95
N GLU A 843 7.68 -27.98 -7.06
CA GLU A 843 7.12 -27.67 -8.39
C GLU A 843 5.77 -28.39 -8.65
N GLY A 844 5.27 -29.12 -7.65
CA GLY A 844 4.32 -30.21 -7.93
C GLY A 844 4.95 -31.30 -8.82
N PRO A 845 4.23 -32.39 -9.09
CA PRO A 845 4.71 -33.43 -9.98
C PRO A 845 4.84 -32.90 -11.41
N PRO A 846 5.84 -33.35 -12.18
CA PRO A 846 6.04 -32.91 -13.56
C PRO A 846 4.79 -33.18 -14.39
N VAL A 847 4.23 -32.12 -14.97
CA VAL A 847 3.02 -32.21 -15.79
C VAL A 847 3.32 -33.07 -17.03
N PRO A 848 2.61 -34.19 -17.27
CA PRO A 848 2.86 -35.05 -18.42
C PRO A 848 2.75 -34.29 -19.74
N LEU A 849 3.64 -34.56 -20.71
CA LEU A 849 3.73 -33.88 -22.02
C LEU A 849 2.40 -33.85 -22.84
N ARG A 850 1.39 -34.65 -22.48
CA ARG A 850 0.03 -34.66 -23.08
C ARG A 850 -0.93 -33.59 -22.51
N SER A 851 -0.58 -32.91 -21.42
CA SER A 851 -1.39 -31.85 -20.78
C SER A 851 -1.51 -30.57 -21.62
N LYS A 852 -0.60 -30.33 -22.58
CA LYS A 852 -0.53 -29.08 -23.38
C LYS A 852 -1.81 -28.77 -24.16
N LYS A 853 -2.65 -29.77 -24.49
CA LYS A 853 -3.92 -29.53 -25.22
C LYS A 853 -5.03 -29.00 -24.29
N LEU A 854 -5.08 -29.44 -23.04
CA LEU A 854 -6.13 -29.08 -22.08
C LEU A 854 -5.80 -27.82 -21.25
N LEU A 855 -4.51 -27.53 -21.04
CA LEU A 855 -4.02 -26.26 -20.47
C LEU A 855 -4.38 -25.02 -21.33
N ARG A 856 -4.89 -25.22 -22.55
CA ARG A 856 -5.47 -24.17 -23.39
C ARG A 856 -6.85 -23.73 -22.93
N TYR A 857 -7.50 -24.50 -22.05
CA TYR A 857 -8.86 -24.27 -21.55
C TYR A 857 -8.89 -24.02 -20.04
N VAL A 858 -7.83 -24.32 -19.28
CA VAL A 858 -7.80 -24.19 -17.82
C VAL A 858 -6.50 -23.52 -17.41
N ASP A 859 -6.59 -22.50 -16.58
CA ASP A 859 -5.47 -21.97 -15.84
C ASP A 859 -5.26 -22.79 -14.55
N VAL A 860 -4.07 -23.38 -14.42
CA VAL A 860 -3.69 -24.26 -13.29
C VAL A 860 -2.73 -23.56 -12.32
N ASN A 861 -2.47 -22.27 -12.53
CA ASN A 861 -1.64 -21.47 -11.66
C ASN A 861 -2.27 -21.35 -10.26
N GLU A 862 -1.42 -21.29 -9.25
CA GLU A 862 -1.85 -21.20 -7.86
C GLU A 862 -2.23 -19.77 -7.50
N VAL A 863 -3.34 -19.60 -6.79
CA VAL A 863 -3.74 -18.31 -6.21
C VAL A 863 -3.59 -18.44 -4.70
N VAL A 864 -2.41 -18.06 -4.21
CA VAL A 864 -2.00 -18.23 -2.81
C VAL A 864 -1.50 -16.90 -2.26
N ARG A 865 -1.65 -16.71 -0.95
CA ARG A 865 -0.93 -15.67 -0.20
C ARG A 865 -0.21 -16.32 0.98
N GLY A 866 0.99 -15.84 1.27
CA GLY A 866 1.85 -16.41 2.30
C GLY A 866 2.77 -15.39 2.96
N PRO A 867 3.87 -15.83 3.59
CA PRO A 867 4.78 -14.97 4.35
C PRO A 867 5.43 -13.85 3.52
N HIS A 868 5.54 -14.06 2.21
CA HIS A 868 6.07 -13.07 1.27
C HIS A 868 5.09 -11.93 0.96
N ASP A 869 3.80 -12.13 1.24
CA ASP A 869 2.75 -11.15 1.02
C ASP A 869 2.45 -10.44 2.34
N THR A 870 3.10 -9.30 2.61
CA THR A 870 2.91 -8.53 3.85
C THR A 870 1.42 -8.30 4.13
N PRO A 871 0.91 -8.56 5.36
CA PRO A 871 1.62 -8.93 6.60
C PRO A 871 1.79 -10.43 6.85
N GLY A 872 1.54 -11.29 5.86
CA GLY A 872 1.91 -12.72 5.87
C GLY A 872 0.90 -13.69 6.50
N HIS A 873 -0.29 -13.22 6.89
CA HIS A 873 -1.32 -14.02 7.57
C HIS A 873 -2.71 -13.90 6.90
N TRP A 874 -2.73 -14.09 5.58
CA TRP A 874 -3.93 -13.95 4.75
C TRP A 874 -4.83 -15.19 4.76
N LEU A 875 -6.14 -14.97 4.80
CA LEU A 875 -7.15 -16.03 4.76
C LEU A 875 -8.13 -15.87 3.60
N VAL A 876 -8.58 -16.98 3.03
CA VAL A 876 -9.59 -16.95 1.96
C VAL A 876 -10.98 -16.73 2.54
N THR A 877 -11.71 -15.74 2.03
CA THR A 877 -13.09 -15.39 2.47
C THR A 877 -14.12 -15.41 1.35
N ALA A 878 -13.70 -15.40 0.08
CA ALA A 878 -14.57 -15.61 -1.06
C ALA A 878 -13.74 -16.07 -2.27
N ALA A 879 -14.41 -16.62 -3.28
CA ALA A 879 -13.78 -16.89 -4.57
C ALA A 879 -14.84 -16.87 -5.70
N LYS A 880 -14.37 -16.72 -6.93
CA LYS A 880 -15.19 -16.87 -8.14
C LYS A 880 -14.40 -17.51 -9.26
N LEU A 881 -15.09 -18.23 -10.13
CA LEU A 881 -14.52 -18.67 -11.40
C LEU A 881 -14.56 -17.51 -12.40
N VAL A 882 -13.63 -17.49 -13.35
CA VAL A 882 -13.56 -16.45 -14.39
C VAL A 882 -13.17 -17.08 -15.73
N SER A 883 -13.58 -16.46 -16.83
CA SER A 883 -13.12 -16.81 -18.17
C SER A 883 -12.16 -15.74 -18.73
N ASP A 884 -10.86 -15.84 -18.40
CA ASP A 884 -9.83 -14.91 -18.89
C ASP A 884 -9.07 -15.51 -20.10
N GLY A 885 -8.94 -14.74 -21.18
CA GLY A 885 -8.26 -15.19 -22.41
C GLY A 885 -8.82 -16.49 -23.02
N GLY A 886 -10.08 -16.81 -22.70
CA GLY A 886 -10.76 -18.05 -23.06
C GLY A 886 -10.27 -19.32 -22.36
N LYS A 887 -9.78 -19.16 -21.12
CA LYS A 887 -9.45 -20.22 -20.16
C LYS A 887 -10.29 -20.08 -18.90
N ILE A 888 -10.61 -21.21 -18.27
CA ILE A 888 -11.20 -21.27 -16.95
C ILE A 888 -10.11 -20.94 -15.93
N GLY A 889 -10.25 -19.79 -15.28
CA GLY A 889 -9.42 -19.36 -14.17
C GLY A 889 -10.24 -19.18 -12.89
N MET A 890 -9.60 -18.64 -11.86
CA MET A 890 -10.23 -18.36 -10.59
C MET A 890 -9.63 -17.10 -9.97
N HIS A 891 -10.49 -16.26 -9.40
CA HIS A 891 -10.09 -15.16 -8.54
C HIS A 891 -10.45 -15.50 -7.10
N VAL A 892 -9.55 -15.19 -6.18
CA VAL A 892 -9.69 -15.50 -4.75
C VAL A 892 -9.65 -14.21 -3.97
N LYS A 893 -10.60 -14.03 -3.06
CA LYS A 893 -10.65 -12.90 -2.14
C LYS A 893 -9.98 -13.32 -0.84
N PHE A 894 -8.89 -12.63 -0.52
CA PHE A 894 -8.17 -12.76 0.74
C PHE A 894 -8.62 -11.69 1.73
N ALA A 895 -8.59 -12.01 3.01
CA ALA A 895 -8.86 -11.09 4.10
C ALA A 895 -7.77 -11.17 5.16
N LEU A 896 -7.51 -10.03 5.80
CA LEU A 896 -6.81 -9.92 7.07
C LEU A 896 -7.85 -9.80 8.17
N LEU A 897 -7.64 -10.54 9.26
CA LEU A 897 -8.52 -10.53 10.41
C LEU A 897 -7.80 -9.86 11.58
N ASP A 898 -8.49 -8.93 12.23
CA ASP A 898 -8.09 -8.45 13.54
C ASP A 898 -8.79 -9.29 14.60
N TYR A 899 -8.00 -9.86 15.49
CA TYR A 899 -8.48 -10.71 16.58
C TYR A 899 -8.58 -9.85 17.83
N THR A 900 -9.77 -9.77 18.44
CA THR A 900 -9.88 -9.10 19.73
C THR A 900 -9.32 -10.04 20.80
N PRO A 901 -8.35 -9.59 21.62
CA PRO A 901 -7.85 -10.40 22.72
C PRO A 901 -9.00 -10.70 23.67
N ALA A 902 -9.16 -11.98 24.00
CA ALA A 902 -10.13 -12.46 24.99
C ALA A 902 -9.72 -12.05 26.41
#